data_AF-A0A818T999-F1
#
_entry.id   AF-A0A818T999-F1
#
_cell.length_a   1.000
_cell.length_b   1.000
_cell.length_c   1.000
_cell.angle_alpha   90.00
_cell.angle_beta   90.00
_cell.angle_gamma   90.00
#
_symmetry.space_group_name_H-M   'P 1'
#
loop_
_entity.id
_entity.type
_entity.pdbx_description
1 polymer ?
#
loop_
_entity_poly.entity_id
_entity_poly.type
_entity_poly.pdbx_seq_one_letter_code
_entity_poly.pdbx_strand_id
1 'polypeptide(L)'
;MSVKNVQHTQLSEATDNDGYSLKSVFDDDDSLQTDHKSSHVRCISMAHNRKSAVIGQTQGPLQIWDVVNGKLISCSEDTNINCNKVKWARHGTLLVYLISDPSNSKKNIIQICDAKNGNSVELDYQIKCTTFTLSNDTEKVVMVGNRKNGSGISVAIFDLDGFKLVKEIKSIENQSYGDISSFITLTPNERYAIVGCSSGLTTKYVVFDFTTEEDIIEPLVKTIEADPLCSVVLNNEQILTGTTDGQIIVWDISSCESIQALSDNGQNAHEGKITNVKLSPDRQYVVTSSVDGTVKVWDANTKELISKLIGHKEEITCTCITTNQLIVTGSKDESISLWHLRSGKLLATISVGMTPFDLHVGAYDRTIVGIGDKNGDTLITSPPPPLHCSQYSNDLEIIHSLSSNVSVINESHICRNSECAWINTKNQVISLLLTYTPESLQVYCLTNLQKLLLPSNSPWRIPTEIANLIHLTELNLNIAGNKIPQAVGKLKMLQSLTFTADEVTELPGAITLLSKLKFLFIDVPLKEIPAYLSLIPLQTLIFFRRTNFSSIPDKFFERLNPSLRDLTIDITHLKSLDPFLALTELASLTVYAEKLKEFPWQLTHLTALHQLSLNNNELSFLPRNFSENFDTLSFDFNHFSQVPRQILANKNLVKLYLNNNWIVDISTIVQTKAPLKILFVGSNNITTLPATINSITDSLESLDLHGNKLTTVPAEELVKMNKLRFLSLEKNQITPDEVARLKAIFSTNPRITVFF
;
A
#
# COMPACT_ATOMS: atom_id res chain seq x y z
N MET A 1 -9.04 63.88 21.66
CA MET A 1 -8.46 62.55 21.97
C MET A 1 -8.86 61.62 20.84
N SER A 2 -7.89 61.26 20.00
CA SER A 2 -8.04 60.49 18.78
C SER A 2 -8.48 59.05 19.08
N VAL A 3 -9.63 58.65 18.53
CA VAL A 3 -10.03 57.25 18.41
C VAL A 3 -9.09 56.61 17.37
N LYS A 4 -8.26 55.66 17.80
CA LYS A 4 -7.39 54.91 16.90
C LYS A 4 -8.26 54.13 15.92
N ASN A 5 -8.17 54.49 14.63
CA ASN A 5 -8.51 53.59 13.53
C ASN A 5 -7.68 52.31 13.71
N VAL A 6 -8.35 51.20 14.02
CA VAL A 6 -7.76 49.87 13.84
C VAL A 6 -7.90 49.57 12.36
N GLN A 7 -6.81 49.74 11.62
CA GLN A 7 -6.71 49.27 10.24
C GLN A 7 -6.97 47.77 10.24
N HIS A 8 -7.83 47.30 9.32
CA HIS A 8 -7.78 45.91 8.87
C HIS A 8 -6.33 45.64 8.47
N THR A 9 -5.65 44.75 9.19
CA THR A 9 -4.39 44.17 8.74
C THR A 9 -4.69 43.44 7.44
N GLN A 10 -4.33 44.07 6.31
CA GLN A 10 -4.12 43.38 5.06
C GLN A 10 -3.21 42.19 5.35
N LEU A 11 -3.67 40.97 5.10
CA LEU A 11 -2.77 39.83 4.92
C LEU A 11 -2.04 40.06 3.58
N SER A 12 -1.07 40.98 3.58
CA SER A 12 -0.04 41.01 2.53
C SER A 12 0.55 39.62 2.45
N GLU A 13 0.84 39.11 1.24
CA GLU A 13 1.56 37.86 0.99
C GLU A 13 2.72 37.68 1.98
N ALA A 14 2.43 37.03 3.10
CA ALA A 14 3.41 36.78 4.15
C ALA A 14 4.16 35.53 3.69
N THR A 15 5.19 35.76 2.89
CA THR A 15 6.23 34.77 2.67
C THR A 15 7.07 34.73 3.93
N ASP A 16 6.93 33.67 4.72
CA ASP A 16 7.94 33.39 5.74
C ASP A 16 9.26 33.04 5.03
N ASN A 17 10.41 33.28 5.68
CA ASN A 17 11.75 33.19 5.07
C ASN A 17 12.11 31.82 4.43
N ASP A 18 11.25 30.81 4.60
CA ASP A 18 11.39 29.45 4.09
C ASP A 18 10.49 29.14 2.85
N GLY A 19 9.82 30.16 2.29
CA GLY A 19 9.09 30.02 1.01
C GLY A 19 7.65 29.48 1.11
N TYR A 20 7.00 29.63 2.27
CA TYR A 20 5.61 29.23 2.48
C TYR A 20 4.63 30.34 2.08
N SER A 21 3.61 30.04 1.27
CA SER A 21 2.58 31.02 0.87
C SER A 21 1.25 30.75 1.58
N LEU A 22 0.82 31.69 2.43
CA LEU A 22 -0.54 31.77 2.96
C LEU A 22 -1.42 32.53 1.95
N LYS A 23 -2.59 31.99 1.59
CA LYS A 23 -3.58 32.69 0.77
C LYS A 23 -4.91 32.80 1.54
N SER A 24 -5.25 34.00 1.99
CA SER A 24 -6.60 34.37 2.41
C SER A 24 -7.50 34.36 1.18
N VAL A 25 -8.64 33.67 1.25
CA VAL A 25 -9.52 33.50 0.06
C VAL A 25 -10.62 34.55 -0.01
N PHE A 26 -10.68 35.48 0.96
CA PHE A 26 -11.61 36.61 0.95
C PHE A 26 -11.06 37.89 0.30
N ASP A 27 -9.84 37.88 -0.26
CA ASP A 27 -9.16 39.11 -0.69
C ASP A 27 -9.38 39.55 -2.16
N ASP A 28 -10.07 38.78 -3.02
CA ASP A 28 -10.08 39.06 -4.48
C ASP A 28 -11.44 39.28 -5.16
N ASP A 29 -12.58 39.26 -4.46
CA ASP A 29 -13.89 39.59 -5.08
C ASP A 29 -14.60 40.73 -4.34
N ASP A 30 -14.28 41.97 -4.74
CA ASP A 30 -14.95 43.23 -4.34
C ASP A 30 -16.47 43.25 -4.67
N SER A 31 -17.02 42.20 -5.26
CA SER A 31 -18.41 42.13 -5.74
C SER A 31 -19.40 41.47 -4.77
N LEU A 32 -18.91 40.85 -3.68
CA LEU A 32 -19.73 40.15 -2.68
C LEU A 32 -19.58 40.70 -1.25
N GLN A 33 -19.19 41.98 -1.10
CA GLN A 33 -19.44 42.72 0.15
C GLN A 33 -20.95 42.99 0.29
N THR A 34 -21.74 41.95 0.58
CA THR A 34 -23.04 42.15 1.23
C THR A 34 -22.79 42.29 2.73
N ASP A 35 -23.50 43.23 3.35
CA ASP A 35 -23.41 43.73 4.73
C ASP A 35 -23.62 42.68 5.87
N HIS A 36 -23.20 41.43 5.70
CA HIS A 36 -23.35 40.36 6.71
C HIS A 36 -22.23 40.39 7.75
N LYS A 37 -22.18 41.47 8.56
CA LYS A 37 -21.22 41.69 9.66
C LYS A 37 -21.33 40.70 10.85
N SER A 38 -21.92 39.51 10.71
CA SER A 38 -22.07 38.55 11.83
C SER A 38 -22.27 37.07 11.45
N SER A 39 -21.90 36.63 10.24
CA SER A 39 -22.00 35.20 9.86
C SER A 39 -20.76 34.43 10.30
N HIS A 40 -20.93 33.39 11.13
CA HIS A 40 -19.84 32.54 11.63
C HIS A 40 -19.87 31.18 10.94
N VAL A 41 -18.71 30.64 10.57
CA VAL A 41 -18.61 29.25 10.11
C VAL A 41 -18.99 28.32 11.26
N ARG A 42 -19.98 27.45 11.04
CA ARG A 42 -20.54 26.56 12.07
C ARG A 42 -20.20 25.10 11.82
N CYS A 43 -20.07 24.69 10.57
CA CYS A 43 -19.71 23.33 10.21
C CYS A 43 -19.04 23.28 8.84
N ILE A 44 -18.13 22.33 8.66
CA ILE A 44 -17.47 22.06 7.39
C ILE A 44 -17.58 20.56 7.11
N SER A 45 -17.67 20.18 5.84
CA SER A 45 -17.60 18.78 5.43
C SER A 45 -16.83 18.62 4.12
N MET A 46 -15.87 17.69 4.12
CA MET A 46 -15.07 17.36 2.95
C MET A 46 -15.74 16.26 2.11
N ALA A 47 -15.75 16.40 0.79
CA ALA A 47 -16.26 15.37 -0.10
C ALA A 47 -15.33 14.15 -0.13
N HIS A 48 -15.88 12.99 -0.50
CA HIS A 48 -15.12 11.74 -0.59
C HIS A 48 -13.96 11.82 -1.61
N ASN A 49 -14.14 12.60 -2.68
CA ASN A 49 -13.09 12.88 -3.66
C ASN A 49 -11.95 13.76 -3.09
N ARG A 50 -12.17 14.35 -1.90
CA ARG A 50 -11.33 15.32 -1.19
C ARG A 50 -10.91 16.55 -1.99
N LYS A 51 -11.55 16.80 -3.13
CA LYS A 51 -11.34 17.99 -3.98
C LYS A 51 -12.33 19.10 -3.66
N SER A 52 -13.44 18.76 -3.02
CA SER A 52 -14.51 19.70 -2.74
C SER A 52 -14.86 19.72 -1.26
N ALA A 53 -15.14 20.89 -0.72
CA ALA A 53 -15.63 21.07 0.63
C ALA A 53 -16.94 21.85 0.61
N VAL A 54 -17.78 21.64 1.61
CA VAL A 54 -18.97 22.43 1.86
C VAL A 54 -18.86 23.09 3.22
N ILE A 55 -19.22 24.37 3.29
CA ILE A 55 -19.17 25.19 4.50
C ILE A 55 -20.59 25.62 4.84
N GLY A 56 -21.00 25.36 6.07
CA GLY A 56 -22.24 25.85 6.67
C GLY A 56 -21.98 26.95 7.69
N GLN A 57 -22.83 27.96 7.69
CA GLN A 57 -22.69 29.19 8.49
C GLN A 57 -23.87 29.39 9.44
N THR A 58 -23.70 30.24 10.45
CA THR A 58 -24.78 30.61 11.39
C THR A 58 -25.87 31.45 10.72
N GLN A 59 -25.51 32.23 9.70
CA GLN A 59 -26.40 32.98 8.82
C GLN A 59 -25.72 33.09 7.46
N GLY A 60 -26.43 32.82 6.36
CA GLY A 60 -25.88 32.88 5.00
C GLY A 60 -26.03 31.57 4.23
N PRO A 61 -25.74 31.57 2.93
CA PRO A 61 -25.85 30.38 2.10
C PRO A 61 -24.77 29.34 2.44
N LEU A 62 -25.08 28.07 2.14
CA LEU A 62 -24.07 27.02 2.07
C LEU A 62 -23.10 27.34 0.94
N GLN A 63 -21.80 27.19 1.20
CA GLN A 63 -20.77 27.45 0.20
C GLN A 63 -20.05 26.16 -0.18
N ILE A 64 -20.01 25.83 -1.47
CA ILE A 64 -19.27 24.70 -2.01
C ILE A 64 -17.98 25.21 -2.64
N TRP A 65 -16.85 24.68 -2.19
CA TRP A 65 -15.51 25.13 -2.56
C TRP A 65 -14.75 24.04 -3.32
N ASP A 66 -14.02 24.44 -4.35
CA ASP A 66 -12.92 23.68 -4.94
C ASP A 66 -11.70 23.90 -4.06
N VAL A 67 -11.39 22.88 -3.28
CA VAL A 67 -10.29 22.90 -2.33
C VAL A 67 -8.96 22.87 -3.07
N VAL A 68 -8.88 22.24 -4.24
CA VAL A 68 -7.60 22.15 -4.97
C VAL A 68 -7.16 23.52 -5.50
N ASN A 69 -8.12 24.32 -5.96
CA ASN A 69 -7.86 25.62 -6.58
C ASN A 69 -8.19 26.82 -5.69
N GLY A 70 -8.72 26.59 -4.48
CA GLY A 70 -9.14 27.64 -3.55
C GLY A 70 -10.28 28.51 -4.11
N LYS A 71 -11.20 27.94 -4.89
CA LYS A 71 -12.24 28.68 -5.59
C LYS A 71 -13.64 28.28 -5.13
N LEU A 72 -14.52 29.26 -4.90
CA LEU A 72 -15.94 29.01 -4.67
C LEU A 72 -16.56 28.42 -5.95
N ILE A 73 -17.13 27.23 -5.86
CA ILE A 73 -17.82 26.54 -6.96
C ILE A 73 -19.26 27.05 -7.06
N SER A 74 -19.97 27.07 -5.94
CA SER A 74 -21.39 27.46 -5.89
C SER A 74 -21.84 27.80 -4.47
N CYS A 75 -22.96 28.52 -4.38
CA CYS A 75 -23.69 28.77 -3.14
C CYS A 75 -25.11 28.24 -3.24
N SER A 76 -25.72 27.83 -2.12
CA SER A 76 -27.16 27.62 -2.08
C SER A 76 -27.91 28.93 -2.35
N GLU A 77 -29.07 28.87 -3.00
CA GLU A 77 -29.88 30.07 -3.29
C GLU A 77 -30.46 30.72 -2.03
N ASP A 78 -30.70 29.92 -0.98
CA ASP A 78 -31.23 30.42 0.29
C ASP A 78 -30.12 31.07 1.13
N THR A 79 -30.29 32.37 1.38
CA THR A 79 -29.32 33.23 2.10
C THR A 79 -29.60 33.31 3.60
N ASN A 80 -30.68 32.72 4.10
CA ASN A 80 -31.06 32.73 5.52
C ASN A 80 -30.87 31.37 6.21
N ILE A 81 -29.96 30.54 5.71
CA ILE A 81 -29.67 29.24 6.30
C ILE A 81 -28.83 29.41 7.58
N ASN A 82 -29.30 28.83 8.69
CA ASN A 82 -28.51 28.57 9.89
C ASN A 82 -28.14 27.09 9.93
N CYS A 83 -26.99 26.74 9.36
CA CYS A 83 -26.57 25.36 9.17
C CYS A 83 -25.80 24.84 10.38
N ASN A 84 -26.39 23.89 11.12
CA ASN A 84 -25.80 23.29 12.30
C ASN A 84 -24.80 22.17 11.98
N LYS A 85 -25.05 21.42 10.91
CA LYS A 85 -24.24 20.26 10.51
C LYS A 85 -24.47 19.96 9.04
N VAL A 86 -23.41 19.62 8.31
CA VAL A 86 -23.47 19.21 6.90
C VAL A 86 -22.61 17.97 6.66
N LYS A 87 -23.04 17.08 5.76
CA LYS A 87 -22.27 15.92 5.30
C LYS A 87 -22.49 15.67 3.80
N TRP A 88 -21.45 15.15 3.14
CA TRP A 88 -21.56 14.62 1.76
C TRP A 88 -22.07 13.19 1.78
N ALA A 89 -23.12 12.92 0.99
CA ALA A 89 -23.68 11.60 0.76
C ALA A 89 -23.48 11.15 -0.70
N ARG A 90 -23.78 9.87 -1.01
CA ARG A 90 -23.68 9.29 -2.36
C ARG A 90 -22.37 9.59 -3.06
N HIS A 91 -21.26 9.28 -2.38
CA HIS A 91 -19.90 9.54 -2.89
C HIS A 91 -19.65 10.99 -3.35
N GLY A 92 -20.36 11.97 -2.80
CA GLY A 92 -20.16 13.40 -3.08
C GLY A 92 -21.14 14.00 -4.09
N THR A 93 -22.24 13.32 -4.42
CA THR A 93 -23.28 13.88 -5.31
C THR A 93 -24.39 14.61 -4.57
N LEU A 94 -24.68 14.23 -3.32
CA LEU A 94 -25.68 14.86 -2.48
C LEU A 94 -25.06 15.52 -1.25
N LEU A 95 -25.66 16.64 -0.84
CA LEU A 95 -25.40 17.32 0.42
C LEU A 95 -26.57 17.10 1.36
N VAL A 96 -26.30 16.56 2.55
CA VAL A 96 -27.28 16.43 3.62
C VAL A 96 -26.90 17.43 4.70
N TYR A 97 -27.82 18.32 5.08
CA TYR A 97 -27.53 19.34 6.08
C TYR A 97 -28.72 19.61 6.99
N LEU A 98 -28.39 19.99 8.22
CA LEU A 98 -29.33 20.28 9.30
C LEU A 98 -29.44 21.78 9.48
N ILE A 99 -30.63 22.34 9.28
CA ILE A 99 -30.92 23.76 9.47
C ILE A 99 -31.87 23.99 10.64
N SER A 100 -31.79 25.17 11.25
CA SER A 100 -32.86 25.63 12.14
C SER A 100 -33.99 26.24 11.30
N ASP A 101 -35.22 25.79 11.53
CA ASP A 101 -36.41 26.21 10.77
C ASP A 101 -36.62 27.74 10.90
N PRO A 102 -36.60 28.50 9.79
CA PRO A 102 -36.76 29.95 9.81
C PRO A 102 -38.12 30.40 10.36
N SER A 103 -39.16 29.57 10.20
CA SER A 103 -40.53 29.86 10.62
C SER A 103 -40.81 29.47 12.07
N ASN A 104 -40.00 28.55 12.62
CA ASN A 104 -40.10 28.08 14.00
C ASN A 104 -38.72 27.69 14.53
N SER A 105 -38.06 28.62 15.22
CA SER A 105 -36.72 28.43 15.80
C SER A 105 -36.60 27.24 16.77
N LYS A 106 -37.71 26.58 17.13
CA LYS A 106 -37.73 25.36 17.95
C LYS A 106 -37.70 24.05 17.13
N LYS A 107 -37.83 24.09 15.79
CA LYS A 107 -37.74 22.92 14.89
C LYS A 107 -36.41 22.96 14.13
N ASN A 108 -35.70 21.84 14.04
CA ASN A 108 -34.59 21.70 13.08
C ASN A 108 -35.01 20.71 12.00
N ILE A 109 -34.60 20.99 10.78
CA ILE A 109 -35.01 20.29 9.56
C ILE A 109 -33.76 19.75 8.86
N ILE A 110 -33.84 18.52 8.33
CA ILE A 110 -32.81 17.99 7.42
C ILE A 110 -33.22 18.33 5.99
N GLN A 111 -32.33 19.01 5.27
CA GLN A 111 -32.44 19.26 3.85
C GLN A 111 -31.41 18.43 3.09
N ILE A 112 -31.81 17.95 1.91
CA ILE A 112 -30.97 17.18 1.01
C ILE A 112 -30.90 17.93 -0.30
N CYS A 113 -29.69 18.35 -0.70
CA CYS A 113 -29.46 19.13 -1.90
C CYS A 113 -28.63 18.35 -2.91
N ASP A 114 -29.05 18.37 -4.17
CA ASP A 114 -28.19 17.95 -5.29
C ASP A 114 -27.05 18.97 -5.42
N ALA A 115 -25.80 18.51 -5.24
CA ALA A 115 -24.64 19.39 -5.22
C ALA A 115 -24.33 20.03 -6.59
N LYS A 116 -24.83 19.44 -7.69
CA LYS A 116 -24.58 19.91 -9.06
C LYS A 116 -25.63 20.92 -9.50
N ASN A 117 -26.89 20.67 -9.18
CA ASN A 117 -28.02 21.45 -9.69
C ASN A 117 -28.66 22.37 -8.64
N GLY A 118 -28.30 22.24 -7.35
CA GLY A 118 -28.81 23.10 -6.27
C GLY A 118 -30.23 22.78 -5.78
N ASN A 119 -30.90 21.79 -6.39
CA ASN A 119 -32.24 21.39 -6.00
C ASN A 119 -32.24 20.77 -4.60
N SER A 120 -33.01 21.36 -3.69
CA SER A 120 -33.17 20.89 -2.32
C SER A 120 -34.52 20.21 -2.09
N VAL A 121 -34.52 19.11 -1.35
CA VAL A 121 -35.70 18.44 -0.83
C VAL A 121 -35.63 18.46 0.70
N GLU A 122 -36.71 18.87 1.35
CA GLU A 122 -36.88 18.73 2.80
C GLU A 122 -37.28 17.29 3.13
N LEU A 123 -36.59 16.70 4.11
CA LEU A 123 -36.96 15.41 4.66
C LEU A 123 -38.03 15.65 5.74
N ASP A 124 -39.29 15.43 5.37
CA ASP A 124 -40.43 15.65 6.28
C ASP A 124 -40.49 14.58 7.37
N TYR A 125 -40.17 14.98 8.59
CA TYR A 125 -40.26 14.12 9.77
C TYR A 125 -40.85 14.88 10.96
N GLN A 126 -41.77 14.23 11.68
CA GLN A 126 -42.59 14.89 12.70
C GLN A 126 -41.87 15.18 14.02
N ILE A 127 -40.62 14.72 14.19
CA ILE A 127 -39.83 14.89 15.41
C ILE A 127 -38.70 15.89 15.16
N LYS A 128 -38.41 16.72 16.18
CA LYS A 128 -37.30 17.67 16.14
C LYS A 128 -35.97 16.93 16.01
N CYS A 129 -35.31 17.04 14.86
CA CYS A 129 -33.96 16.51 14.68
C CYS A 129 -32.96 17.33 15.52
N THR A 130 -31.99 16.65 16.11
CA THR A 130 -30.95 17.27 16.95
C THR A 130 -29.56 17.10 16.36
N THR A 131 -29.29 15.93 15.78
CA THR A 131 -28.06 15.63 15.05
C THR A 131 -28.31 14.47 14.08
N PHE A 132 -27.40 14.27 13.13
CA PHE A 132 -27.46 13.14 12.20
C PHE A 132 -26.06 12.64 11.81
N THR A 133 -26.01 11.43 11.26
CA THR A 133 -24.85 10.87 10.55
C THR A 133 -25.34 10.13 9.30
N LEU A 134 -24.39 9.63 8.51
CA LEU A 134 -24.66 8.79 7.35
C LEU A 134 -24.26 7.35 7.66
N SER A 135 -24.86 6.40 6.94
CA SER A 135 -24.35 5.03 6.81
C SER A 135 -22.97 5.02 6.14
N ASN A 136 -22.25 3.92 6.30
CA ASN A 136 -20.92 3.68 5.74
C ASN A 136 -20.94 3.62 4.20
N ASP A 137 -22.04 3.14 3.60
CA ASP A 137 -22.28 3.21 2.15
C ASP A 137 -22.69 4.63 1.69
N THR A 138 -23.00 5.53 2.62
CA THR A 138 -23.44 6.91 2.39
C THR A 138 -24.78 7.04 1.66
N GLU A 139 -25.57 5.97 1.60
CA GLU A 139 -26.88 5.92 0.97
C GLU A 139 -28.04 6.15 1.95
N LYS A 140 -27.77 6.17 3.26
CA LYS A 140 -28.78 6.37 4.30
C LYS A 140 -28.39 7.49 5.25
N VAL A 141 -29.40 8.18 5.75
CA VAL A 141 -29.29 9.19 6.81
C VAL A 141 -29.79 8.58 8.11
N VAL A 142 -28.95 8.58 9.13
CA VAL A 142 -29.32 8.18 10.49
C VAL A 142 -29.43 9.43 11.36
N MET A 143 -30.63 9.73 11.81
CA MET A 143 -30.94 10.97 12.52
C MET A 143 -31.49 10.70 13.92
N VAL A 144 -31.18 11.61 14.83
CA VAL A 144 -31.65 11.57 16.22
C VAL A 144 -32.68 12.67 16.45
N GLY A 145 -33.83 12.31 16.99
CA GLY A 145 -34.89 13.24 17.35
C GLY A 145 -35.35 13.11 18.79
N ASN A 146 -35.66 14.25 19.42
CA ASN A 146 -36.28 14.29 20.75
C ASN A 146 -37.79 14.20 20.63
N ARG A 147 -38.40 13.23 21.32
CA ARG A 147 -39.86 13.05 21.32
C ARG A 147 -40.57 14.19 22.07
N LYS A 148 -41.88 14.40 21.79
CA LYS A 148 -42.69 15.49 22.38
C LYS A 148 -42.60 15.48 23.91
N ASN A 149 -42.41 16.66 24.51
CA ASN A 149 -42.19 16.88 25.96
C ASN A 149 -40.87 16.38 26.54
N GLY A 150 -39.89 15.97 25.71
CA GLY A 150 -38.56 15.55 26.19
C GLY A 150 -38.52 14.17 26.83
N SER A 151 -39.58 13.36 26.67
CA SER A 151 -39.78 12.08 27.36
C SER A 151 -39.08 10.87 26.71
N GLY A 152 -38.12 11.08 25.81
CA GLY A 152 -37.34 10.03 25.17
C GLY A 152 -36.65 10.45 23.86
N ILE A 153 -35.79 9.57 23.35
CA ILE A 153 -35.01 9.74 22.12
C ILE A 153 -35.52 8.76 21.06
N SER A 154 -35.59 9.20 19.80
CA SER A 154 -35.83 8.35 18.63
C SER A 154 -34.64 8.42 17.69
N VAL A 155 -34.23 7.27 17.16
CA VAL A 155 -33.22 7.18 16.09
C VAL A 155 -33.89 6.61 14.85
N ALA A 156 -33.91 7.40 13.78
CA ALA A 156 -34.56 7.06 12.53
C ALA A 156 -33.54 6.94 11.39
N ILE A 157 -33.74 5.95 10.53
CA ILE A 157 -32.93 5.68 9.34
C ILE A 157 -33.79 5.98 8.11
N PHE A 158 -33.31 6.88 7.26
CA PHE A 158 -33.93 7.22 6.00
C PHE A 158 -33.04 6.78 4.84
N ASP A 159 -33.66 6.19 3.83
CA ASP A 159 -33.01 5.90 2.56
C ASP A 159 -32.99 7.16 1.69
N LEU A 160 -31.83 7.47 1.10
CA LEU A 160 -31.71 8.60 0.19
C LEU A 160 -32.36 8.32 -1.18
N ASP A 161 -32.60 7.06 -1.56
CA ASP A 161 -33.43 6.69 -2.70
C ASP A 161 -34.91 6.85 -2.36
N GLY A 162 -35.47 7.96 -2.81
CA GLY A 162 -36.89 8.28 -2.62
C GLY A 162 -37.24 8.80 -1.23
N PHE A 163 -36.24 9.10 -0.39
CA PHE A 163 -36.39 9.79 0.90
C PHE A 163 -37.35 9.08 1.87
N LYS A 164 -37.28 7.74 1.93
CA LYS A 164 -38.22 6.93 2.70
C LYS A 164 -37.66 6.51 4.05
N LEU A 165 -38.51 6.49 5.07
CA LEU A 165 -38.19 5.91 6.37
C LEU A 165 -38.00 4.40 6.21
N VAL A 166 -36.81 3.91 6.56
CA VAL A 166 -36.45 2.48 6.53
C VAL A 166 -36.78 1.84 7.88
N LYS A 167 -36.35 2.49 8.97
CA LYS A 167 -36.51 1.97 10.33
C LYS A 167 -36.48 3.12 11.34
N GLU A 168 -37.26 3.00 12.40
CA GLU A 168 -37.25 3.92 13.53
C GLU A 168 -37.21 3.12 14.83
N ILE A 169 -36.22 3.37 15.68
CA ILE A 169 -36.16 2.80 17.02
C ILE A 169 -36.35 3.90 18.05
N LYS A 170 -37.29 3.69 18.97
CA LYS A 170 -37.66 4.64 20.03
C LYS A 170 -37.22 4.12 21.38
N SER A 171 -36.73 5.02 22.24
CA SER A 171 -36.59 4.71 23.66
C SER A 171 -37.95 4.65 24.36
N ILE A 172 -38.03 3.92 25.47
CA ILE A 172 -39.20 3.89 26.37
C ILE A 172 -39.55 5.32 26.83
N GLU A 173 -40.85 5.66 26.80
CA GLU A 173 -41.37 6.95 27.26
C GLU A 173 -41.26 7.06 28.80
N ASN A 174 -40.81 8.22 29.30
CA ASN A 174 -40.62 8.61 30.71
C ASN A 174 -39.18 8.52 31.28
N GLN A 175 -38.20 8.10 30.48
CA GLN A 175 -36.79 8.23 30.88
C GLN A 175 -36.18 9.53 30.30
N SER A 176 -35.59 10.36 31.15
CA SER A 176 -34.86 11.55 30.73
C SER A 176 -33.38 11.22 30.48
N TYR A 177 -33.01 11.23 29.20
CA TYR A 177 -31.64 10.98 28.74
C TYR A 177 -30.81 12.26 28.55
N GLY A 178 -31.38 13.43 28.87
CA GLY A 178 -30.77 14.76 28.68
C GLY A 178 -31.56 15.63 27.69
N ASP A 179 -31.29 16.94 27.70
CA ASP A 179 -32.10 17.92 26.95
C ASP A 179 -31.74 18.00 25.46
N ILE A 180 -30.48 17.70 25.10
CA ILE A 180 -29.96 17.90 23.74
C ILE A 180 -29.00 16.75 23.38
N SER A 181 -29.30 16.02 22.30
CA SER A 181 -28.34 15.11 21.68
C SER A 181 -27.44 15.90 20.72
N SER A 182 -26.13 15.80 20.91
CA SER A 182 -25.14 16.58 20.15
C SER A 182 -24.25 15.68 19.27
N PHE A 183 -24.21 14.39 19.55
CA PHE A 183 -23.37 13.42 18.86
C PHE A 183 -24.13 12.15 18.48
N ILE A 184 -23.86 11.63 17.29
CA ILE A 184 -24.26 10.29 16.86
C ILE A 184 -23.15 9.69 16.00
N THR A 185 -22.86 8.41 16.23
CA THR A 185 -21.97 7.60 15.40
C THR A 185 -22.49 6.17 15.28
N LEU A 186 -22.07 5.47 14.23
CA LEU A 186 -22.40 4.07 14.00
C LEU A 186 -21.17 3.17 14.19
N THR A 187 -21.39 1.91 14.53
CA THR A 187 -20.35 0.89 14.40
C THR A 187 -20.05 0.57 12.93
N PRO A 188 -18.84 0.06 12.60
CA PRO A 188 -18.50 -0.30 11.21
C PRO A 188 -19.46 -1.31 10.56
N ASN A 189 -20.05 -2.21 11.34
CA ASN A 189 -21.10 -3.12 10.87
C ASN A 189 -22.52 -2.53 10.95
N GLU A 190 -22.67 -1.27 11.34
CA GLU A 190 -23.93 -0.54 11.53
C GLU A 190 -24.93 -1.18 12.49
N ARG A 191 -24.48 -2.14 13.31
CA ARG A 191 -25.30 -2.79 14.33
C ARG A 191 -25.75 -1.79 15.39
N TYR A 192 -24.84 -0.96 15.89
CA TYR A 192 -25.12 -0.05 16.98
C TYR A 192 -25.09 1.42 16.52
N ALA A 193 -26.10 2.19 16.92
CA ALA A 193 -26.03 3.65 16.97
C ALA A 193 -25.70 4.11 18.39
N ILE A 194 -24.67 4.92 18.52
CA ILE A 194 -24.24 5.48 19.80
C ILE A 194 -24.54 6.97 19.77
N VAL A 195 -25.38 7.41 20.70
CA VAL A 195 -25.88 8.79 20.80
C VAL A 195 -25.36 9.44 22.06
N GLY A 196 -24.66 10.58 21.92
CA GLY A 196 -24.20 11.39 23.04
C GLY A 196 -25.20 12.49 23.37
N CYS A 197 -25.75 12.45 24.58
CA CYS A 197 -26.73 13.39 25.10
C CYS A 197 -26.11 14.24 26.21
N SER A 198 -25.95 15.53 25.97
CA SER A 198 -25.36 16.47 26.93
C SER A 198 -26.42 17.06 27.85
N SER A 199 -26.20 16.99 29.15
CA SER A 199 -26.98 17.72 30.17
C SER A 199 -26.04 18.35 31.20
N GLY A 200 -25.70 19.63 31.01
CA GLY A 200 -24.71 20.30 31.86
C GLY A 200 -23.28 19.79 31.60
N LEU A 201 -22.56 19.38 32.67
CA LEU A 201 -21.18 18.88 32.60
C LEU A 201 -21.07 17.36 32.31
N THR A 202 -22.18 16.64 32.40
CA THR A 202 -22.22 15.18 32.20
C THR A 202 -22.87 14.85 30.86
N THR A 203 -22.30 13.88 30.16
CA THR A 203 -22.85 13.31 28.92
C THR A 203 -23.37 11.90 29.19
N LYS A 204 -24.60 11.63 28.77
CA LYS A 204 -25.14 10.27 28.70
C LYS A 204 -24.93 9.72 27.29
N TYR A 205 -24.22 8.60 27.19
CA TYR A 205 -24.15 7.80 25.97
C TYR A 205 -25.28 6.79 25.99
N VAL A 206 -26.07 6.80 24.93
CA VAL A 206 -27.23 5.94 24.74
C VAL A 206 -26.96 5.09 23.50
N VAL A 207 -26.98 3.77 23.65
CA VAL A 207 -26.70 2.81 22.58
C VAL A 207 -27.99 2.14 22.13
N PHE A 208 -28.26 2.21 20.83
CA PHE A 208 -29.38 1.54 20.16
C PHE A 208 -28.86 0.38 19.32
N ASP A 209 -29.40 -0.82 19.50
CA ASP A 209 -29.12 -1.99 18.66
C ASP A 209 -30.13 -2.04 17.50
N PHE A 210 -29.66 -1.91 16.27
CA PHE A 210 -30.51 -1.97 15.07
C PHE A 210 -30.84 -3.39 14.62
N THR A 211 -30.28 -4.43 15.24
CA THR A 211 -30.62 -5.83 14.92
C THR A 211 -31.92 -6.30 15.56
N THR A 212 -32.41 -5.59 16.57
CA THR A 212 -33.70 -5.89 17.21
C THR A 212 -34.87 -5.70 16.23
N GLU A 213 -35.88 -6.57 16.29
CA GLU A 213 -37.14 -6.40 15.55
C GLU A 213 -38.10 -5.42 16.23
N GLU A 214 -37.79 -4.99 17.46
CA GLU A 214 -38.65 -4.09 18.23
C GLU A 214 -38.46 -2.61 17.86
N ASP A 215 -39.58 -1.90 17.64
CA ASP A 215 -39.58 -0.45 17.37
C ASP A 215 -39.41 0.40 18.65
N ILE A 216 -39.61 -0.20 19.83
CA ILE A 216 -39.44 0.45 21.14
C ILE A 216 -38.58 -0.44 22.02
N ILE A 217 -37.42 0.07 22.47
CA ILE A 217 -36.48 -0.68 23.32
C ILE A 217 -36.04 0.13 24.54
N GLU A 218 -35.52 -0.56 25.56
CA GLU A 218 -34.70 0.05 26.60
C GLU A 218 -33.25 0.15 26.09
N PRO A 219 -32.75 1.34 25.73
CA PRO A 219 -31.39 1.47 25.21
C PRO A 219 -30.37 1.29 26.35
N LEU A 220 -29.17 0.85 26.00
CA LEU A 220 -28.09 0.76 26.98
C LEU A 220 -27.58 2.17 27.26
N VAL A 221 -27.47 2.55 28.54
CA VAL A 221 -27.10 3.91 28.94
C VAL A 221 -25.90 3.94 29.85
N LYS A 222 -24.94 4.82 29.53
CA LYS A 222 -23.81 5.13 30.39
C LYS A 222 -23.68 6.63 30.59
N THR A 223 -23.44 7.07 31.83
CA THR A 223 -23.12 8.48 32.13
C THR A 223 -21.61 8.64 32.26
N ILE A 224 -21.05 9.59 31.52
CA ILE A 224 -19.61 9.90 31.47
C ILE A 224 -19.43 11.42 31.54
N GLU A 225 -18.48 11.91 32.34
CA GLU A 225 -18.04 13.33 32.32
C GLU A 225 -17.07 13.58 31.15
N ALA A 226 -17.64 13.62 29.96
CA ALA A 226 -16.93 13.78 28.70
C ALA A 226 -17.67 14.73 27.76
N ASP A 227 -16.91 15.39 26.88
CA ASP A 227 -17.50 16.08 25.73
C ASP A 227 -17.83 15.03 24.64
N PRO A 228 -19.07 14.98 24.12
CA PRO A 228 -19.46 14.03 23.08
C PRO A 228 -18.58 14.09 21.82
N LEU A 229 -17.97 15.24 21.52
CA LEU A 229 -17.07 15.42 20.37
C LEU A 229 -15.70 14.75 20.59
N CYS A 230 -15.38 14.34 21.82
CA CYS A 230 -14.16 13.62 22.20
C CYS A 230 -14.34 12.09 22.16
N SER A 231 -15.10 11.57 21.20
CA SER A 231 -15.43 10.13 21.12
C SER A 231 -15.22 9.56 19.73
N VAL A 232 -14.73 8.32 19.66
CA VAL A 232 -14.54 7.60 18.39
C VAL A 232 -14.82 6.11 18.54
N VAL A 233 -15.54 5.54 17.57
CA VAL A 233 -15.74 4.09 17.50
C VAL A 233 -14.48 3.42 16.97
N LEU A 234 -13.85 2.62 17.81
CA LEU A 234 -12.61 1.94 17.50
C LEU A 234 -12.87 0.76 16.54
N ASN A 235 -13.84 -0.09 16.90
CA ASN A 235 -14.23 -1.29 16.15
C ASN A 235 -15.73 -1.60 16.39
N ASN A 236 -16.21 -2.77 16.01
CA ASN A 236 -17.63 -3.14 16.14
C ASN A 236 -18.13 -3.27 17.59
N GLU A 237 -17.21 -3.39 18.55
CA GLU A 237 -17.52 -3.73 19.95
C GLU A 237 -17.05 -2.64 20.92
N GLN A 238 -16.14 -1.75 20.49
CA GLN A 238 -15.47 -0.80 21.39
C GLN A 238 -15.58 0.65 20.92
N ILE A 239 -15.82 1.54 21.89
CA ILE A 239 -15.76 2.99 21.73
C ILE A 239 -14.73 3.59 22.69
N LEU A 240 -14.02 4.61 22.21
CA LEU A 240 -13.12 5.43 23.01
C LEU A 240 -13.80 6.75 23.33
N THR A 241 -13.72 7.18 24.59
CA THR A 241 -14.20 8.51 25.02
C THR A 241 -13.11 9.23 25.81
N GLY A 242 -12.98 10.54 25.59
CA GLY A 242 -12.09 11.41 26.35
C GLY A 242 -12.82 12.21 27.41
N THR A 243 -12.26 12.28 28.61
CA THR A 243 -12.89 12.88 29.79
C THR A 243 -12.34 14.27 30.09
N THR A 244 -13.00 14.96 31.02
CA THR A 244 -12.58 16.30 31.49
C THR A 244 -11.33 16.29 32.37
N ASP A 245 -11.00 15.15 32.99
CA ASP A 245 -9.81 14.93 33.83
C ASP A 245 -8.61 14.35 33.06
N GLY A 246 -8.68 14.29 31.73
CA GLY A 246 -7.56 13.89 30.87
C GLY A 246 -7.40 12.38 30.69
N GLN A 247 -8.43 11.58 31.00
CA GLN A 247 -8.45 10.15 30.71
C GLN A 247 -9.03 9.88 29.33
N ILE A 248 -8.61 8.75 28.74
CA ILE A 248 -9.21 8.18 27.55
C ILE A 248 -9.65 6.76 27.90
N ILE A 249 -10.96 6.53 27.93
CA ILE A 249 -11.53 5.27 28.41
C ILE A 249 -12.05 4.46 27.23
N VAL A 250 -11.70 3.17 27.20
CA VAL A 250 -12.21 2.17 26.28
C VAL A 250 -13.44 1.52 26.91
N TRP A 251 -14.55 1.51 26.19
CA TRP A 251 -15.81 0.92 26.63
C TRP A 251 -16.22 -0.22 25.71
N ASP A 252 -16.81 -1.25 26.29
CA ASP A 252 -17.59 -2.23 25.53
C ASP A 252 -18.97 -1.66 25.23
N ILE A 253 -19.36 -1.68 23.95
CA ILE A 253 -20.60 -1.07 23.46
C ILE A 253 -21.82 -1.85 23.95
N SER A 254 -21.72 -3.19 24.00
CA SER A 254 -22.85 -4.08 24.28
C SER A 254 -23.23 -4.13 25.76
N SER A 255 -22.26 -3.96 26.65
CA SER A 255 -22.44 -3.95 28.11
C SER A 255 -22.42 -2.54 28.70
N CYS A 256 -21.91 -1.54 27.96
CA CYS A 256 -21.64 -0.19 28.47
C CYS A 256 -20.68 -0.18 29.68
N GLU A 257 -19.81 -1.19 29.79
CA GLU A 257 -18.79 -1.30 30.82
C GLU A 257 -17.43 -0.77 30.34
N SER A 258 -16.67 -0.15 31.26
CA SER A 258 -15.30 0.29 30.99
C SER A 258 -14.38 -0.92 30.97
N ILE A 259 -13.63 -1.10 29.90
CA ILE A 259 -12.66 -2.19 29.75
C ILE A 259 -11.32 -1.76 30.35
N GLN A 260 -10.79 -0.63 29.90
CA GLN A 260 -9.49 -0.10 30.30
C GLN A 260 -9.38 1.39 29.96
N ALA A 261 -8.46 2.10 30.61
CA ALA A 261 -8.07 3.45 30.22
C ALA A 261 -6.71 3.41 29.51
N LEU A 262 -6.53 4.24 28.48
CA LEU A 262 -5.21 4.48 27.90
C LEU A 262 -4.42 5.29 28.93
N SER A 263 -3.22 4.83 29.25
CA SER A 263 -2.38 5.45 30.27
C SER A 263 -0.97 5.69 29.73
N ASP A 264 -0.39 6.83 30.09
CA ASP A 264 1.02 7.13 29.84
C ASP A 264 1.80 6.76 31.10
N ASN A 265 2.51 5.63 31.08
CA ASN A 265 3.30 5.14 32.21
C ASN A 265 2.51 5.05 33.53
N GLY A 266 1.25 4.59 33.46
CA GLY A 266 0.36 4.45 34.62
C GLY A 266 -0.27 5.76 35.12
N GLN A 267 -0.09 6.87 34.39
CA GLN A 267 -0.77 8.14 34.64
C GLN A 267 -1.91 8.35 33.63
N ASN A 268 -2.74 9.38 33.87
CA ASN A 268 -3.78 9.80 32.92
C ASN A 268 -3.18 10.02 31.52
N ALA A 269 -4.00 9.81 30.50
CA ALA A 269 -3.59 10.01 29.11
C ALA A 269 -3.07 11.45 28.90
N HIS A 270 -3.67 12.45 29.52
CA HIS A 270 -3.28 13.86 29.48
C HIS A 270 -3.38 14.50 30.86
N GLU A 271 -2.69 15.63 31.06
CA GLU A 271 -2.69 16.38 32.33
C GLU A 271 -3.92 17.31 32.44
N GLY A 272 -4.65 17.50 31.35
CA GLY A 272 -5.88 18.28 31.30
C GLY A 272 -6.94 17.66 30.39
N LYS A 273 -8.12 18.29 30.37
CA LYS A 273 -9.28 17.91 29.56
C LYS A 273 -8.90 17.50 28.13
N ILE A 274 -9.41 16.36 27.70
CA ILE A 274 -9.31 15.92 26.31
C ILE A 274 -10.15 16.84 25.42
N THR A 275 -9.57 17.31 24.32
CA THR A 275 -10.23 18.19 23.36
C THR A 275 -10.62 17.46 22.09
N ASN A 276 -9.82 16.50 21.62
CA ASN A 276 -10.20 15.62 20.51
C ASN A 276 -9.67 14.19 20.67
N VAL A 277 -10.43 13.23 20.13
CA VAL A 277 -10.03 11.84 19.92
C VAL A 277 -10.31 11.47 18.47
N LYS A 278 -9.30 11.06 17.71
CA LYS A 278 -9.41 10.70 16.28
C LYS A 278 -8.79 9.34 16.03
N LEU A 279 -9.37 8.59 15.09
CA LEU A 279 -8.83 7.31 14.61
C LEU A 279 -8.19 7.52 13.25
N SER A 280 -7.02 6.93 13.02
CA SER A 280 -6.33 6.99 11.73
C SER A 280 -7.15 6.29 10.63
N PRO A 281 -6.98 6.66 9.35
CA PRO A 281 -7.71 6.05 8.25
C PRO A 281 -7.53 4.53 8.13
N ASP A 282 -6.34 4.02 8.46
CA ASP A 282 -6.00 2.60 8.52
C ASP A 282 -6.44 1.90 9.82
N ARG A 283 -7.07 2.65 10.74
CA ARG A 283 -7.52 2.24 12.07
C ARG A 283 -6.44 1.68 12.99
N GLN A 284 -5.16 1.87 12.67
CA GLN A 284 -4.04 1.37 13.46
C GLN A 284 -3.65 2.30 14.62
N TYR A 285 -4.03 3.58 14.55
CA TYR A 285 -3.62 4.59 15.52
C TYR A 285 -4.79 5.42 16.04
N VAL A 286 -4.74 5.73 17.33
CA VAL A 286 -5.62 6.72 17.96
C VAL A 286 -4.78 7.96 18.23
N VAL A 287 -5.27 9.13 17.86
CA VAL A 287 -4.65 10.42 18.15
C VAL A 287 -5.53 11.18 19.13
N THR A 288 -4.95 11.58 20.25
CA THR A 288 -5.62 12.33 21.30
C THR A 288 -4.93 13.67 21.50
N SER A 289 -5.72 14.71 21.76
CA SER A 289 -5.21 16.06 22.01
C SER A 289 -5.93 16.66 23.22
N SER A 290 -5.27 17.60 23.90
CA SER A 290 -5.74 18.14 25.17
C SER A 290 -5.52 19.64 25.28
N VAL A 291 -6.22 20.23 26.25
CA VAL A 291 -5.98 21.59 26.75
C VAL A 291 -4.56 21.75 27.33
N ASP A 292 -3.86 20.66 27.66
CA ASP A 292 -2.46 20.70 28.11
C ASP A 292 -1.45 21.05 27.01
N GLY A 293 -1.90 21.29 25.77
CA GLY A 293 -1.05 21.66 24.64
C GLY A 293 -0.32 20.48 24.00
N THR A 294 -0.60 19.25 24.43
CA THR A 294 0.06 18.04 23.90
C THR A 294 -0.86 17.19 23.04
N VAL A 295 -0.26 16.51 22.07
CA VAL A 295 -0.92 15.45 21.30
C VAL A 295 -0.24 14.13 21.63
N LYS A 296 -1.01 13.06 21.75
CA LYS A 296 -0.49 11.71 21.94
C LYS A 296 -1.03 10.77 20.89
N VAL A 297 -0.17 9.85 20.45
CA VAL A 297 -0.49 8.82 19.47
C VAL A 297 -0.38 7.47 20.14
N TRP A 298 -1.44 6.68 20.01
CA TRP A 298 -1.58 5.39 20.65
C TRP A 298 -1.77 4.32 19.60
N ASP A 299 -1.26 3.12 19.86
CA ASP A 299 -1.61 1.95 19.07
C ASP A 299 -3.08 1.58 19.32
N ALA A 300 -3.86 1.43 18.26
CA ALA A 300 -5.28 1.13 18.36
C ALA A 300 -5.55 -0.30 18.87
N ASN A 301 -4.61 -1.24 18.71
CA ASN A 301 -4.74 -2.62 19.14
C ASN A 301 -4.15 -2.82 20.54
N THR A 302 -2.89 -2.42 20.75
CA THR A 302 -2.18 -2.64 22.02
C THR A 302 -2.53 -1.61 23.09
N LYS A 303 -3.07 -0.45 22.69
CA LYS A 303 -3.35 0.72 23.55
C LYS A 303 -2.11 1.36 24.16
N GLU A 304 -0.95 1.01 23.65
CA GLU A 304 0.32 1.57 24.12
C GLU A 304 0.55 2.95 23.51
N LEU A 305 1.19 3.83 24.28
CA LEU A 305 1.63 5.13 23.81
C LEU A 305 2.81 4.95 22.85
N ILE A 306 2.69 5.48 21.64
CA ILE A 306 3.72 5.42 20.60
C ILE A 306 4.55 6.71 20.61
N SER A 307 3.89 7.86 20.63
CA SER A 307 4.56 9.16 20.57
C SER A 307 3.79 10.24 21.32
N LYS A 308 4.56 11.18 21.88
CA LYS A 308 4.07 12.39 22.54
C LYS A 308 4.61 13.59 21.75
N LEU A 309 3.70 14.40 21.24
CA LEU A 309 3.99 15.57 20.41
C LEU A 309 3.82 16.80 21.31
N ILE A 310 4.91 17.55 21.45
CA ILE A 310 4.99 18.72 22.32
C ILE A 310 5.50 19.89 21.47
N GLY A 311 4.79 21.02 21.49
CA GLY A 311 5.25 22.23 20.81
C GLY A 311 4.22 23.35 20.74
N HIS A 312 2.93 23.06 20.90
CA HIS A 312 1.94 24.11 21.13
C HIS A 312 2.13 24.72 22.52
N LYS A 313 1.91 26.03 22.62
CA LYS A 313 2.06 26.80 23.87
C LYS A 313 0.76 26.94 24.65
N GLU A 314 -0.35 26.70 23.99
CA GLU A 314 -1.71 26.83 24.53
C GLU A 314 -2.57 25.63 24.10
N GLU A 315 -3.80 25.58 24.60
CA GLU A 315 -4.76 24.50 24.38
C GLU A 315 -4.93 24.13 22.90
N ILE A 316 -4.95 22.82 22.61
CA ILE A 316 -5.27 22.32 21.27
C ILE A 316 -6.77 22.31 21.07
N THR A 317 -7.25 23.02 20.06
CA THR A 317 -8.68 23.21 19.79
C THR A 317 -9.22 22.22 18.77
N CYS A 318 -8.40 21.81 17.81
CA CYS A 318 -8.80 20.93 16.73
C CYS A 318 -7.62 20.07 16.23
N THR A 319 -7.93 18.83 15.80
CA THR A 319 -6.96 17.84 15.33
C THR A 319 -7.53 17.03 14.17
N CYS A 320 -6.73 16.77 13.14
CA CYS A 320 -7.07 15.85 12.05
C CYS A 320 -5.88 14.97 11.64
N ILE A 321 -6.18 13.82 11.03
CA ILE A 321 -5.17 12.84 10.57
C ILE A 321 -5.29 12.69 9.04
N THR A 322 -4.16 12.78 8.34
CA THR A 322 -4.10 12.60 6.88
C THR A 322 -3.93 11.12 6.49
N THR A 323 -4.17 10.79 5.22
CA THR A 323 -3.92 9.43 4.69
C THR A 323 -2.45 9.04 4.69
N ASN A 324 -1.55 10.01 4.60
CA ASN A 324 -0.10 9.79 4.61
C ASN A 324 0.49 9.80 6.02
N GLN A 325 -0.33 9.51 7.04
CA GLN A 325 0.09 9.43 8.43
C GLN A 325 0.72 10.74 8.94
N LEU A 326 0.14 11.88 8.61
CA LEU A 326 0.45 13.16 9.25
C LEU A 326 -0.67 13.56 10.21
N ILE A 327 -0.32 14.28 11.26
CA ILE A 327 -1.25 14.89 12.20
C ILE A 327 -1.19 16.40 11.99
N VAL A 328 -2.36 17.03 11.89
CA VAL A 328 -2.48 18.50 11.85
C VAL A 328 -3.23 18.92 13.10
N THR A 329 -2.69 19.88 13.83
CA THR A 329 -3.30 20.44 15.04
C THR A 329 -3.41 21.94 14.97
N GLY A 330 -4.50 22.49 15.51
CA GLY A 330 -4.72 23.91 15.69
C GLY A 330 -4.82 24.22 17.18
N SER A 331 -4.32 25.39 17.58
CA SER A 331 -4.25 25.76 18.99
C SER A 331 -4.69 27.21 19.24
N LYS A 332 -5.11 27.49 20.48
CA LYS A 332 -5.33 28.85 20.99
C LYS A 332 -4.09 29.74 20.91
N ASP A 333 -2.90 29.19 20.68
CA ASP A 333 -1.67 29.95 20.41
C ASP A 333 -1.63 30.60 19.00
N GLU A 334 -2.76 30.56 18.29
CA GLU A 334 -2.93 31.11 16.93
C GLU A 334 -2.01 30.46 15.90
N SER A 335 -1.64 29.20 16.14
CA SER A 335 -0.84 28.40 15.21
C SER A 335 -1.52 27.10 14.79
N ILE A 336 -1.14 26.65 13.60
CA ILE A 336 -1.37 25.28 13.11
C ILE A 336 -0.01 24.58 13.04
N SER A 337 0.07 23.39 13.61
CA SER A 337 1.28 22.55 13.54
C SER A 337 1.03 21.26 12.77
N LEU A 338 2.03 20.87 11.97
CA LEU A 338 2.06 19.64 11.21
C LEU A 338 3.07 18.69 11.82
N TRP A 339 2.66 17.45 12.07
CA TRP A 339 3.47 16.46 12.76
C TRP A 339 3.50 15.15 11.98
N HIS A 340 4.62 14.45 12.08
CA HIS A 340 4.70 13.08 11.60
C HIS A 340 4.08 12.14 12.65
N LEU A 341 3.07 11.35 12.27
CA LEU A 341 2.25 10.57 13.21
C LEU A 341 3.08 9.60 14.07
N ARG A 342 3.98 8.83 13.44
CA ARG A 342 4.76 7.82 14.17
C ARG A 342 5.91 8.39 15.01
N SER A 343 6.78 9.21 14.41
CA SER A 343 7.93 9.78 15.11
C SER A 343 7.57 10.90 16.09
N GLY A 344 6.41 11.52 15.95
CA GLY A 344 6.02 12.69 16.72
C GLY A 344 6.83 13.96 16.38
N LYS A 345 7.65 13.93 15.33
CA LYS A 345 8.47 15.08 14.91
C LYS A 345 7.56 16.20 14.39
N LEU A 346 7.76 17.41 14.91
CA LEU A 346 7.19 18.64 14.36
C LEU A 346 7.84 18.92 13.01
N LEU A 347 7.02 19.00 11.96
CA LEU A 347 7.45 19.24 10.59
C LEU A 347 7.37 20.71 10.21
N ALA A 348 6.30 21.38 10.63
CA ALA A 348 6.08 22.81 10.37
C ALA A 348 5.11 23.40 11.40
N THR A 349 5.26 24.69 11.67
CA THR A 349 4.29 25.49 12.42
C THR A 349 3.98 26.74 11.61
N ILE A 350 2.69 27.04 11.46
CA ILE A 350 2.18 28.14 10.66
C ILE A 350 1.40 29.05 11.62
N SER A 351 1.83 30.31 11.76
CA SER A 351 1.04 31.32 12.48
C SER A 351 -0.08 31.83 11.57
N VAL A 352 -1.30 31.82 12.08
CA VAL A 352 -2.51 32.16 11.32
C VAL A 352 -3.21 33.42 11.84
N GLY A 353 -2.73 34.00 12.95
CA GLY A 353 -3.26 35.24 13.54
C GLY A 353 -4.72 35.15 14.04
N MET A 354 -5.23 33.93 14.19
CA MET A 354 -6.58 33.63 14.68
C MET A 354 -6.60 32.25 15.35
N THR A 355 -7.56 32.01 16.24
CA THR A 355 -7.71 30.71 16.90
C THR A 355 -8.40 29.70 15.97
N PRO A 356 -7.73 28.59 15.58
CA PRO A 356 -8.37 27.56 14.76
C PRO A 356 -9.50 26.87 15.53
N PHE A 357 -10.67 26.71 14.93
CA PHE A 357 -11.81 26.02 15.57
C PHE A 357 -12.01 24.59 15.06
N ASP A 358 -11.70 24.32 13.78
CA ASP A 358 -11.96 23.01 13.16
C ASP A 358 -10.87 22.68 12.13
N LEU A 359 -10.61 21.38 11.88
CA LEU A 359 -9.65 20.94 10.85
C LEU A 359 -10.12 19.78 9.96
N HIS A 360 -9.88 19.88 8.66
CA HIS A 360 -10.27 18.90 7.62
C HIS A 360 -9.16 18.61 6.59
N VAL A 361 -9.12 17.41 5.99
CA VAL A 361 -8.05 17.00 5.06
C VAL A 361 -8.53 16.89 3.60
N GLY A 362 -7.88 17.64 2.70
CA GLY A 362 -8.09 17.58 1.23
C GLY A 362 -7.36 16.44 0.48
N ALA A 363 -7.49 16.40 -0.85
CA ALA A 363 -6.96 15.33 -1.73
C ALA A 363 -5.46 15.51 -2.05
N TYR A 364 -4.80 14.40 -2.41
CA TYR A 364 -3.43 14.35 -2.96
C TYR A 364 -2.35 15.02 -2.12
N ASP A 365 -2.32 14.74 -0.81
CA ASP A 365 -1.12 14.91 0.00
C ASP A 365 -0.57 16.35 0.06
N ARG A 366 -1.41 17.33 -0.31
CA ARG A 366 -1.17 18.77 -0.24
C ARG A 366 -2.34 19.41 0.50
N THR A 367 -2.48 19.04 1.78
CA THR A 367 -3.61 19.30 2.69
C THR A 367 -4.25 20.67 2.50
N ILE A 368 -5.56 20.81 2.66
CA ILE A 368 -6.12 22.12 3.03
C ILE A 368 -7.10 21.93 4.16
N VAL A 369 -6.89 22.72 5.21
CA VAL A 369 -7.84 22.92 6.29
C VAL A 369 -8.35 24.37 6.32
N GLY A 370 -9.66 24.51 6.15
CA GLY A 370 -10.48 25.69 6.47
C GLY A 370 -10.46 26.02 7.96
N ILE A 371 -9.94 27.19 8.34
CA ILE A 371 -10.06 27.75 9.68
C ILE A 371 -11.30 28.62 9.73
N GLY A 372 -12.32 28.30 10.55
CA GLY A 372 -13.37 29.26 10.92
C GLY A 372 -13.04 29.92 12.24
N ASP A 373 -12.92 31.25 12.30
CA ASP A 373 -12.85 31.98 13.57
C ASP A 373 -14.27 32.38 14.05
N LYS A 374 -14.35 32.92 15.27
CA LYS A 374 -15.55 33.53 15.87
C LYS A 374 -16.06 34.80 15.17
N ASN A 375 -15.46 35.21 14.06
CA ASN A 375 -15.77 36.38 13.23
C ASN A 375 -16.09 36.00 11.75
N GLY A 376 -15.93 34.73 11.34
CA GLY A 376 -16.37 34.22 10.03
C GLY A 376 -15.28 34.04 8.96
N ASP A 377 -14.01 34.31 9.27
CA ASP A 377 -12.93 34.15 8.29
C ASP A 377 -12.67 32.67 8.00
N THR A 378 -12.39 32.32 6.74
CA THR A 378 -12.04 30.96 6.27
C THR A 378 -10.67 30.96 5.60
N LEU A 379 -9.67 30.33 6.23
CA LEU A 379 -8.33 30.18 5.64
C LEU A 379 -8.18 28.83 4.94
N ILE A 380 -7.78 28.82 3.67
CA ILE A 380 -7.47 27.62 2.88
C ILE A 380 -5.96 27.65 2.62
N THR A 381 -5.18 26.78 3.28
CA THR A 381 -3.72 26.70 3.08
C THR A 381 -3.28 25.32 2.64
N SER A 382 -2.38 25.25 1.66
CA SER A 382 -1.59 24.06 1.34
C SER A 382 -0.36 23.96 2.25
N PRO A 383 -0.11 22.85 2.99
CA PRO A 383 1.19 22.63 3.57
C PRO A 383 2.20 22.43 2.43
N PRO A 384 3.50 22.58 2.73
CA PRO A 384 4.53 22.41 1.73
C PRO A 384 4.48 21.03 1.07
N PRO A 385 4.99 20.91 -0.17
CA PRO A 385 5.29 19.60 -0.75
C PRO A 385 6.13 18.77 0.23
N PRO A 386 6.09 17.42 0.14
CA PRO A 386 6.84 16.56 1.06
C PRO A 386 8.29 17.04 1.14
N LEU A 387 8.81 17.13 2.38
CA LEU A 387 10.12 17.66 2.80
C LEU A 387 11.11 17.78 1.63
N HIS A 388 11.39 19.00 1.17
CA HIS A 388 12.31 19.24 0.06
C HIS A 388 13.69 18.66 0.41
N CYS A 389 14.43 18.11 -0.56
CA CYS A 389 15.75 17.51 -0.32
C CYS A 389 16.75 18.45 0.41
N SER A 390 16.49 19.76 0.39
CA SER A 390 17.27 20.80 1.08
C SER A 390 17.13 20.80 2.60
N GLN A 391 16.18 20.06 3.19
CA GLN A 391 16.02 19.96 4.65
C GLN A 391 16.87 18.87 5.28
N TYR A 392 17.50 18.00 4.47
CA TYR A 392 18.46 17.03 4.97
C TYR A 392 19.86 17.61 4.88
N SER A 393 20.57 17.60 6.00
CA SER A 393 21.95 18.05 6.08
C SER A 393 22.92 17.11 5.37
N ASN A 394 22.57 15.82 5.22
CA ASN A 394 23.35 14.79 4.55
C ASN A 394 22.51 13.53 4.20
N ASP A 395 23.08 12.64 3.39
CA ASP A 395 22.46 11.37 2.98
C ASP A 395 22.14 10.43 4.16
N LEU A 396 22.86 10.55 5.29
CA LEU A 396 22.63 9.75 6.49
C LEU A 396 21.31 10.13 7.18
N GLU A 397 20.99 11.42 7.24
CA GLU A 397 19.72 11.92 7.79
C GLU A 397 18.53 11.44 6.96
N ILE A 398 18.70 11.36 5.64
CA ILE A 398 17.73 10.74 4.73
C ILE A 398 17.55 9.26 5.09
N ILE A 399 18.63 8.49 5.24
CA ILE A 399 18.53 7.06 5.61
C ILE A 399 17.86 6.86 6.97
N HIS A 400 18.21 7.66 7.98
CA HIS A 400 17.59 7.58 9.30
C HIS A 400 16.09 7.92 9.28
N SER A 401 15.66 8.80 8.39
CA SER A 401 14.23 9.07 8.17
C SER A 401 13.49 7.90 7.49
N LEU A 402 14.20 7.08 6.70
CA LEU A 402 13.63 5.96 5.95
C LEU A 402 13.42 4.69 6.81
N SER A 403 14.15 4.53 7.90
CA SER A 403 14.04 3.36 8.79
C SER A 403 14.57 3.66 10.19
N SER A 404 13.71 3.54 11.21
CA SER A 404 14.03 3.80 12.63
C SER A 404 15.01 2.80 13.25
N ASN A 405 15.48 1.82 12.47
CA ASN A 405 16.36 0.74 12.93
C ASN A 405 17.79 0.84 12.41
N VAL A 406 18.11 1.82 11.56
CA VAL A 406 19.45 1.93 10.97
C VAL A 406 20.47 2.41 12.01
N SER A 407 21.40 1.53 12.41
CA SER A 407 22.57 1.87 13.23
C SER A 407 23.85 1.65 12.44
N VAL A 408 24.78 2.61 12.49
CA VAL A 408 26.08 2.54 11.79
C VAL A 408 26.86 1.32 12.27
N ILE A 409 27.14 0.38 11.37
CA ILE A 409 27.97 -0.81 11.67
C ILE A 409 29.44 -0.56 11.30
N ASN A 410 29.72 0.22 10.24
CA ASN A 410 31.09 0.62 9.85
C ASN A 410 31.12 1.78 8.82
N GLU A 411 32.30 2.35 8.54
CA GLU A 411 32.51 3.51 7.63
C GLU A 411 32.20 3.24 6.14
N SER A 412 31.96 1.99 5.71
CA SER A 412 31.79 1.62 4.29
C SER A 412 30.39 1.11 3.91
N HIS A 413 29.56 0.71 4.88
CA HIS A 413 28.20 0.24 4.67
C HIS A 413 27.41 0.23 5.98
N ILE A 414 26.11 0.41 5.88
CA ILE A 414 25.16 0.42 6.99
C ILE A 414 24.10 -0.64 6.70
N CYS A 415 23.94 -1.64 7.57
CA CYS A 415 22.94 -2.69 7.39
C CYS A 415 22.18 -3.00 8.69
N ARG A 416 20.88 -3.30 8.63
CA ARG A 416 20.14 -3.97 9.72
C ARG A 416 18.86 -4.60 9.18
N ASN A 417 18.48 -5.78 9.69
CA ASN A 417 17.29 -6.54 9.25
C ASN A 417 17.21 -6.73 7.72
N SER A 418 18.34 -7.06 7.08
CA SER A 418 18.47 -7.26 5.63
C SER A 418 18.29 -6.01 4.75
N GLU A 419 18.12 -4.83 5.34
CA GLU A 419 18.26 -3.54 4.65
C GLU A 419 19.73 -3.12 4.69
N CYS A 420 20.26 -2.63 3.56
CA CYS A 420 21.66 -2.23 3.44
C CYS A 420 21.83 -0.98 2.59
N ALA A 421 22.61 -0.03 3.09
CA ALA A 421 23.09 1.13 2.34
C ALA A 421 24.61 1.07 2.23
N TRP A 422 25.16 1.26 1.03
CA TRP A 422 26.60 1.35 0.81
C TRP A 422 27.00 2.79 0.56
N ILE A 423 28.10 3.19 1.18
CA ILE A 423 28.54 4.57 1.22
C ILE A 423 29.94 4.66 0.59
N ASN A 424 30.16 5.69 -0.23
CA ASN A 424 31.45 5.94 -0.83
C ASN A 424 32.40 6.67 0.14
N THR A 425 33.66 6.87 -0.27
CA THR A 425 34.69 7.58 0.52
C THR A 425 34.39 9.06 0.80
N LYS A 426 33.30 9.60 0.25
CA LYS A 426 32.81 10.98 0.47
C LYS A 426 31.54 11.00 1.33
N ASN A 427 31.21 9.91 2.01
CA ASN A 427 29.99 9.74 2.81
C ASN A 427 28.66 9.87 2.02
N GLN A 428 28.68 9.54 0.72
CA GLN A 428 27.47 9.56 -0.12
C GLN A 428 26.95 8.14 -0.35
N VAL A 429 25.63 7.99 -0.38
CA VAL A 429 24.99 6.69 -0.57
C VAL A 429 24.98 6.33 -2.05
N ILE A 430 25.57 5.19 -2.38
CA ILE A 430 25.73 4.72 -3.77
C ILE A 430 24.89 3.48 -4.09
N SER A 431 24.52 2.69 -3.09
CA SER A 431 23.64 1.53 -3.27
C SER A 431 22.70 1.45 -2.08
N LEU A 432 21.43 1.16 -2.34
CA LEU A 432 20.41 1.04 -1.31
C LEU A 432 19.55 -0.20 -1.57
N LEU A 433 19.45 -1.07 -0.57
CA LEU A 433 18.59 -2.24 -0.52
C LEU A 433 17.61 -2.06 0.64
N LEU A 434 16.32 -2.07 0.33
CA LEU A 434 15.23 -1.94 1.30
C LEU A 434 14.43 -3.24 1.38
N THR A 435 14.02 -3.60 2.59
CA THR A 435 13.15 -4.77 2.85
C THR A 435 11.71 -4.35 3.13
N TYR A 436 11.51 -3.09 3.49
CA TYR A 436 10.22 -2.41 3.60
C TYR A 436 10.29 -1.03 2.93
N THR A 437 9.21 -0.61 2.29
CA THR A 437 9.10 0.72 1.65
C THR A 437 8.01 1.54 2.32
N PRO A 438 8.33 2.60 3.08
CA PRO A 438 7.33 3.55 3.54
C PRO A 438 6.72 4.31 2.33
N GLU A 439 5.44 4.69 2.43
CA GLU A 439 4.69 5.36 1.34
C GLU A 439 5.30 6.72 0.94
N SER A 440 6.05 7.36 1.84
CA SER A 440 6.74 8.65 1.66
C SER A 440 8.24 8.51 1.35
N LEU A 441 8.63 7.52 0.55
CA LEU A 441 10.04 7.26 0.22
C LEU A 441 10.68 8.45 -0.54
N GLN A 442 11.52 9.24 0.12
CA GLN A 442 12.25 10.38 -0.48
C GLN A 442 13.61 9.98 -1.08
N VAL A 443 13.74 8.74 -1.52
CA VAL A 443 14.99 8.19 -2.09
C VAL A 443 15.51 8.98 -3.28
N TYR A 444 14.64 9.72 -3.99
CA TYR A 444 15.02 10.66 -5.06
C TYR A 444 15.94 11.81 -4.61
N CYS A 445 16.12 12.04 -3.31
CA CYS A 445 17.10 12.99 -2.78
C CYS A 445 18.54 12.46 -2.78
N LEU A 446 18.73 11.13 -2.89
CA LEU A 446 20.04 10.49 -2.96
C LEU A 446 20.61 10.59 -4.38
N THR A 447 20.95 11.80 -4.83
CA THR A 447 21.31 12.07 -6.24
C THR A 447 22.51 11.27 -6.78
N ASN A 448 23.40 10.78 -5.90
CA ASN A 448 24.57 9.96 -6.27
C ASN A 448 24.29 8.45 -6.29
N LEU A 449 23.05 8.04 -6.05
CA LEU A 449 22.66 6.63 -5.99
C LEU A 449 22.88 5.95 -7.35
N GLN A 450 23.57 4.81 -7.32
CA GLN A 450 23.88 3.98 -8.49
C GLN A 450 23.03 2.72 -8.53
N LYS A 451 22.60 2.20 -7.37
CA LYS A 451 21.76 1.01 -7.27
C LYS A 451 20.61 1.23 -6.30
N LEU A 452 19.40 0.92 -6.73
CA LEU A 452 18.21 0.97 -5.88
C LEU A 452 17.46 -0.36 -5.98
N LEU A 453 17.42 -1.07 -4.85
CA LEU A 453 16.78 -2.37 -4.68
C LEU A 453 15.62 -2.29 -3.66
N LEU A 454 14.39 -2.42 -4.13
CA LEU A 454 13.12 -2.37 -3.40
C LEU A 454 12.54 -3.78 -3.18
N PRO A 455 11.71 -3.98 -2.15
CA PRO A 455 11.16 -5.29 -1.80
C PRO A 455 10.00 -5.73 -2.71
N SER A 456 9.80 -7.06 -2.80
CA SER A 456 8.82 -7.74 -3.66
C SER A 456 7.34 -7.53 -3.29
N ASN A 457 7.00 -6.74 -2.26
CA ASN A 457 5.62 -6.28 -1.97
C ASN A 457 5.55 -4.79 -1.57
N SER A 458 6.19 -3.92 -2.35
CA SER A 458 6.29 -2.49 -2.04
C SER A 458 4.99 -1.75 -2.43
N PRO A 459 4.23 -1.15 -1.47
CA PRO A 459 3.10 -0.27 -1.81
C PRO A 459 3.54 1.06 -2.45
N TRP A 460 4.84 1.26 -2.64
CA TRP A 460 5.40 2.51 -3.13
C TRP A 460 4.96 2.83 -4.55
N ARG A 461 4.25 3.96 -4.69
CA ARG A 461 4.03 4.60 -5.98
C ARG A 461 5.26 5.42 -6.33
N ILE A 462 5.92 5.06 -7.42
CA ILE A 462 7.14 5.73 -7.86
C ILE A 462 6.81 7.20 -8.24
N PRO A 463 7.43 8.19 -7.58
CA PRO A 463 7.21 9.60 -7.88
C PRO A 463 7.93 10.02 -9.18
N THR A 464 7.50 11.12 -9.79
CA THR A 464 8.16 11.70 -10.98
C THR A 464 9.61 12.11 -10.73
N GLU A 465 9.93 12.36 -9.47
CA GLU A 465 11.19 12.81 -8.90
C GLU A 465 12.26 11.73 -8.97
N ILE A 466 11.91 10.46 -9.23
CA ILE A 466 12.90 9.40 -9.50
C ILE A 466 13.86 9.79 -10.64
N ALA A 467 13.42 10.67 -11.54
CA ALA A 467 14.26 11.26 -12.59
C ALA A 467 15.50 12.01 -12.06
N ASN A 468 15.54 12.40 -10.79
CA ASN A 468 16.67 13.06 -10.16
C ASN A 468 17.86 12.11 -9.93
N LEU A 469 17.64 10.80 -9.97
CA LEU A 469 18.66 9.77 -9.78
C LEU A 469 19.47 9.53 -11.07
N ILE A 470 20.08 10.58 -11.61
CA ILE A 470 20.73 10.58 -12.93
C ILE A 470 21.91 9.59 -13.04
N HIS A 471 22.50 9.18 -11.90
CA HIS A 471 23.62 8.25 -11.81
C HIS A 471 23.19 6.78 -11.67
N LEU A 472 21.90 6.50 -11.64
CA LEU A 472 21.37 5.16 -11.39
C LEU A 472 21.71 4.21 -12.55
N THR A 473 22.30 3.07 -12.20
CA THR A 473 22.74 2.01 -13.12
C THR A 473 21.91 0.73 -12.99
N GLU A 474 21.34 0.50 -11.80
CA GLU A 474 20.53 -0.68 -11.51
C GLU A 474 19.30 -0.25 -10.69
N LEU A 475 18.13 -0.66 -11.16
CA LEU A 475 16.86 -0.32 -10.53
C LEU A 475 15.93 -1.52 -10.62
N ASN A 476 15.45 -2.00 -9.48
CA ASN A 476 14.25 -2.84 -9.47
C ASN A 476 13.04 -1.99 -9.05
N LEU A 477 11.94 -2.19 -9.76
CA LEU A 477 10.68 -1.53 -9.51
C LEU A 477 9.67 -2.61 -9.22
N ASN A 478 9.22 -2.62 -7.98
CA ASN A 478 8.05 -3.38 -7.62
C ASN A 478 6.90 -2.42 -7.29
N ILE A 479 5.88 -2.42 -8.14
CA ILE A 479 4.92 -1.32 -8.23
C ILE A 479 3.55 -1.79 -7.74
N ALA A 480 3.02 -1.10 -6.73
CA ALA A 480 1.60 -1.14 -6.39
C ALA A 480 0.83 -0.12 -7.24
N GLY A 481 -0.11 -0.63 -8.07
CA GLY A 481 -0.96 0.17 -8.94
C GLY A 481 -0.79 -0.14 -10.43
N ASN A 482 -1.49 0.63 -11.28
CA ASN A 482 -1.73 0.25 -12.67
C ASN A 482 -0.81 0.92 -13.72
N LYS A 483 0.16 1.75 -13.32
CA LYS A 483 1.02 2.50 -14.27
C LYS A 483 2.48 2.61 -13.82
N ILE A 484 3.39 2.46 -14.77
CA ILE A 484 4.82 2.77 -14.61
C ILE A 484 5.07 4.25 -14.97
N PRO A 485 5.85 5.02 -14.18
CA PRO A 485 6.10 6.43 -14.49
C PRO A 485 6.92 6.62 -15.77
N GLN A 486 6.53 7.60 -16.59
CA GLN A 486 7.31 8.03 -17.76
C GLN A 486 8.68 8.61 -17.36
N ALA A 487 8.83 9.09 -16.12
CA ALA A 487 10.06 9.66 -15.60
C ALA A 487 11.26 8.70 -15.64
N VAL A 488 11.03 7.37 -15.63
CA VAL A 488 12.08 6.35 -15.75
C VAL A 488 12.92 6.55 -17.01
N GLY A 489 12.34 7.03 -18.12
CA GLY A 489 13.09 7.29 -19.36
C GLY A 489 14.16 8.39 -19.26
N LYS A 490 14.21 9.14 -18.16
CA LYS A 490 15.26 10.13 -17.88
C LYS A 490 16.53 9.51 -17.28
N LEU A 491 16.51 8.24 -16.85
CA LEU A 491 17.63 7.54 -16.22
C LEU A 491 18.65 7.02 -17.25
N LYS A 492 19.38 7.94 -17.90
CA LYS A 492 20.27 7.62 -19.04
C LYS A 492 21.44 6.67 -18.73
N MET A 493 21.80 6.51 -17.47
CA MET A 493 22.88 5.62 -17.03
C MET A 493 22.42 4.19 -16.73
N LEU A 494 21.11 3.93 -16.79
CA LEU A 494 20.54 2.66 -16.38
C LEU A 494 20.96 1.52 -17.31
N GLN A 495 21.49 0.45 -16.72
CA GLN A 495 22.01 -0.74 -17.41
C GLN A 495 21.15 -1.98 -17.11
N SER A 496 20.59 -2.04 -15.91
CA SER A 496 19.74 -3.12 -15.43
C SER A 496 18.43 -2.57 -14.90
N LEU A 497 17.31 -3.12 -15.37
CA LEU A 497 15.98 -2.74 -14.96
C LEU A 497 15.12 -3.98 -14.73
N THR A 498 14.53 -4.06 -13.53
CA THR A 498 13.63 -5.14 -13.14
C THR A 498 12.25 -4.55 -12.86
N PHE A 499 11.20 -5.14 -13.43
CA PHE A 499 9.81 -4.76 -13.18
C PHE A 499 9.02 -5.93 -12.65
N THR A 500 8.39 -5.72 -11.49
CA THR A 500 7.39 -6.63 -10.91
C THR A 500 6.16 -5.82 -10.55
N ALA A 501 4.98 -6.26 -10.98
CA ALA A 501 3.74 -5.55 -10.66
C ALA A 501 2.51 -6.42 -10.91
N ASP A 502 1.51 -6.25 -10.07
CA ASP A 502 0.32 -7.11 -10.06
C ASP A 502 -0.80 -6.61 -10.98
N GLU A 503 -0.84 -5.30 -11.27
CA GLU A 503 -1.93 -4.63 -12.00
C GLU A 503 -1.48 -3.92 -13.28
N VAL A 504 -0.18 -3.93 -13.59
CA VAL A 504 0.37 -3.21 -14.76
C VAL A 504 0.17 -4.02 -16.03
N THR A 505 -0.60 -3.47 -16.96
CA THR A 505 -0.97 -4.16 -18.21
C THR A 505 -0.19 -3.72 -19.45
N GLU A 506 0.63 -2.66 -19.34
CA GLU A 506 1.41 -2.08 -20.43
C GLU A 506 2.76 -1.55 -19.93
N LEU A 507 3.82 -1.71 -20.75
CA LEU A 507 5.13 -1.10 -20.49
C LEU A 507 5.18 0.35 -21.03
N PRO A 508 5.85 1.29 -20.34
CA PRO A 508 5.95 2.67 -20.81
C PRO A 508 6.93 2.76 -21.98
N GLY A 509 6.53 3.46 -23.04
CA GLY A 509 7.41 3.76 -24.18
C GLY A 509 8.69 4.52 -23.81
N ALA A 510 8.73 5.15 -22.63
CA ALA A 510 9.91 5.82 -22.08
C ALA A 510 11.13 4.89 -21.91
N ILE A 511 10.95 3.57 -21.83
CA ILE A 511 12.06 2.61 -21.77
C ILE A 511 12.96 2.70 -23.02
N THR A 512 12.40 3.08 -24.17
CA THR A 512 13.17 3.30 -25.42
C THR A 512 14.24 4.40 -25.29
N LEU A 513 14.09 5.28 -24.30
CA LEU A 513 15.02 6.36 -24.04
C LEU A 513 16.26 5.92 -23.23
N LEU A 514 16.31 4.66 -22.78
CA LEU A 514 17.37 4.08 -21.95
C LEU A 514 18.47 3.45 -22.81
N SER A 515 19.32 4.28 -23.40
CA SER A 515 20.32 3.85 -24.39
C SER A 515 21.41 2.89 -23.87
N LYS A 516 21.58 2.77 -22.54
CA LYS A 516 22.58 1.88 -21.92
C LYS A 516 21.99 0.57 -21.36
N LEU A 517 20.68 0.38 -21.50
CA LEU A 517 19.98 -0.77 -20.93
C LEU A 517 20.43 -2.05 -21.64
N LYS A 518 20.93 -3.02 -20.85
CA LYS A 518 21.41 -4.32 -21.32
C LYS A 518 20.63 -5.48 -20.72
N PHE A 519 20.16 -5.32 -19.49
CA PHE A 519 19.40 -6.31 -18.76
C PHE A 519 18.00 -5.78 -18.49
N LEU A 520 16.98 -6.55 -18.87
CA LEU A 520 15.59 -6.24 -18.59
C LEU A 520 14.87 -7.48 -18.06
N PHE A 521 14.31 -7.36 -16.86
CA PHE A 521 13.46 -8.38 -16.25
C PHE A 521 12.03 -7.83 -16.14
N ILE A 522 11.04 -8.60 -16.58
CA ILE A 522 9.64 -8.21 -16.60
C ILE A 522 8.80 -9.36 -16.01
N ASP A 523 8.04 -9.04 -14.96
CA ASP A 523 7.12 -9.94 -14.25
C ASP A 523 5.82 -9.16 -13.96
N VAL A 524 5.05 -8.90 -15.03
CA VAL A 524 3.82 -8.09 -14.99
C VAL A 524 2.75 -8.69 -15.95
N PRO A 525 1.44 -8.49 -15.70
CA PRO A 525 0.36 -9.03 -16.53
C PRO A 525 0.16 -8.26 -17.85
N LEU A 526 1.16 -8.24 -18.74
CA LEU A 526 1.08 -7.55 -20.02
C LEU A 526 -0.05 -8.08 -20.91
N LYS A 527 -0.75 -7.15 -21.58
CA LYS A 527 -1.74 -7.46 -22.63
C LYS A 527 -1.12 -7.71 -24.00
N GLU A 528 -0.01 -7.06 -24.28
CA GLU A 528 0.77 -7.24 -25.50
C GLU A 528 2.24 -6.90 -25.26
N ILE A 529 3.11 -7.38 -26.14
CA ILE A 529 4.53 -7.03 -26.09
C ILE A 529 4.78 -5.84 -26.97
N PRO A 530 5.33 -4.74 -26.42
CA PRO A 530 5.50 -3.54 -27.21
C PRO A 530 6.49 -3.74 -28.37
N ALA A 531 6.10 -3.31 -29.57
CA ALA A 531 6.92 -3.43 -30.77
C ALA A 531 8.28 -2.72 -30.64
N TYR A 532 8.36 -1.69 -29.80
CA TYR A 532 9.58 -0.92 -29.58
C TYR A 532 10.67 -1.68 -28.81
N LEU A 533 10.38 -2.84 -28.19
CA LEU A 533 11.44 -3.65 -27.55
C LEU A 533 12.50 -4.11 -28.56
N SER A 534 12.11 -4.27 -29.83
CA SER A 534 13.04 -4.59 -30.93
C SER A 534 14.14 -3.53 -31.11
N LEU A 535 13.86 -2.28 -30.72
CA LEU A 535 14.78 -1.15 -30.86
C LEU A 535 15.80 -1.07 -29.73
N ILE A 536 15.64 -1.85 -28.66
CA ILE A 536 16.49 -1.80 -27.48
C ILE A 536 17.56 -2.90 -27.59
N PRO A 537 18.86 -2.56 -27.61
CA PRO A 537 19.95 -3.54 -27.78
C PRO A 537 20.24 -4.30 -26.47
N LEU A 538 19.24 -5.05 -25.99
CA LEU A 538 19.35 -5.88 -24.79
C LEU A 538 20.31 -7.05 -25.03
N GLN A 539 21.07 -7.40 -24.00
CA GLN A 539 21.89 -8.61 -23.96
C GLN A 539 21.11 -9.75 -23.28
N THR A 540 20.37 -9.42 -22.22
CA THR A 540 19.59 -10.38 -21.43
C THR A 540 18.17 -9.86 -21.25
N LEU A 541 17.20 -10.72 -21.53
CA LEU A 541 15.79 -10.46 -21.38
C LEU A 541 15.12 -11.61 -20.65
N ILE A 542 14.43 -11.28 -19.57
CA ILE A 542 13.74 -12.26 -18.75
C ILE A 542 12.27 -11.86 -18.63
N PHE A 543 11.39 -12.76 -19.04
CA PHE A 543 9.95 -12.68 -18.86
C PHE A 543 9.50 -13.75 -17.85
N PHE A 544 8.99 -13.33 -16.70
CA PHE A 544 8.40 -14.20 -15.67
C PHE A 544 6.88 -13.96 -15.53
N ARG A 545 6.22 -14.88 -14.82
CA ARG A 545 4.78 -15.12 -14.59
C ARG A 545 3.81 -13.90 -14.47
N ARG A 546 2.51 -14.23 -14.49
CA ARG A 546 1.29 -13.36 -14.50
C ARG A 546 0.87 -12.75 -15.82
N THR A 547 1.52 -13.01 -16.94
CA THR A 547 0.92 -12.61 -18.21
C THR A 547 -0.35 -13.42 -18.47
N ASN A 548 -1.47 -12.76 -18.74
CA ASN A 548 -2.74 -13.38 -19.15
C ASN A 548 -2.65 -14.00 -20.57
N PHE A 549 -1.43 -14.22 -21.07
CA PHE A 549 -1.13 -14.82 -22.35
C PHE A 549 -1.40 -16.31 -22.29
N SER A 550 -2.55 -16.72 -22.83
CA SER A 550 -2.82 -18.13 -23.15
C SER A 550 -1.94 -18.69 -24.27
N SER A 551 -1.13 -17.84 -24.91
CA SER A 551 -0.17 -18.15 -25.98
C SER A 551 0.83 -17.00 -26.13
N ILE A 552 2.01 -17.27 -26.71
CA ILE A 552 2.91 -16.20 -27.17
C ILE A 552 2.15 -15.28 -28.13
N PRO A 553 2.20 -13.94 -27.95
CA PRO A 553 1.64 -12.98 -28.91
C PRO A 553 2.23 -13.15 -30.32
N ASP A 554 1.41 -12.97 -31.34
CA ASP A 554 1.85 -13.02 -32.74
C ASP A 554 3.10 -12.15 -32.94
N LYS A 555 4.13 -12.73 -33.58
CA LYS A 555 5.40 -12.06 -33.88
C LYS A 555 6.24 -11.67 -32.66
N PHE A 556 6.04 -12.29 -31.51
CA PHE A 556 6.84 -12.07 -30.28
C PHE A 556 8.33 -12.03 -30.58
N PHE A 557 8.87 -13.08 -31.21
CA PHE A 557 10.30 -13.20 -31.46
C PHE A 557 10.79 -12.22 -32.53
N GLU A 558 9.93 -11.82 -33.47
CA GLU A 558 10.25 -10.76 -34.45
C GLU A 558 10.33 -9.37 -33.79
N ARG A 559 9.67 -9.18 -32.64
CA ARG A 559 9.70 -7.94 -31.86
C ARG A 559 10.87 -7.87 -30.88
N LEU A 560 11.74 -8.87 -30.83
CA LEU A 560 12.94 -8.87 -30.00
C LEU A 560 14.16 -8.40 -30.78
N ASN A 561 15.12 -7.81 -30.07
CA ASN A 561 16.34 -7.32 -30.71
C ASN A 561 17.26 -8.50 -31.12
N PRO A 562 17.81 -8.51 -32.34
CA PRO A 562 18.70 -9.58 -32.82
C PRO A 562 19.99 -9.78 -32.02
N SER A 563 20.46 -8.77 -31.27
CA SER A 563 21.67 -8.85 -30.44
C SER A 563 21.46 -9.58 -29.10
N LEU A 564 20.24 -10.05 -28.83
CA LEU A 564 19.89 -10.72 -27.59
C LEU A 564 20.65 -12.04 -27.46
N ARG A 565 21.32 -12.24 -26.33
CA ARG A 565 22.13 -13.43 -26.05
C ARG A 565 21.45 -14.39 -25.10
N ASP A 566 20.76 -13.86 -24.09
CA ASP A 566 20.10 -14.66 -23.06
C ASP A 566 18.61 -14.32 -23.02
N LEU A 567 17.77 -15.35 -23.19
CA LEU A 567 16.32 -15.22 -23.16
C LEU A 567 15.72 -16.24 -22.18
N THR A 568 14.99 -15.74 -21.19
CA THR A 568 14.18 -16.58 -20.30
C THR A 568 12.72 -16.22 -20.43
N ILE A 569 11.86 -17.23 -20.61
CA ILE A 569 10.42 -17.08 -20.81
C ILE A 569 9.69 -18.06 -19.89
N ASP A 570 8.80 -17.56 -19.03
CA ASP A 570 7.87 -18.36 -18.21
C ASP A 570 6.41 -18.04 -18.63
N ILE A 571 5.77 -18.95 -19.37
CA ILE A 571 4.40 -18.80 -19.89
C ILE A 571 3.58 -20.07 -19.59
N THR A 572 2.61 -19.99 -18.69
CA THR A 572 1.84 -21.12 -18.15
C THR A 572 1.00 -21.92 -19.16
N HIS A 573 0.70 -21.37 -20.34
CA HIS A 573 -0.18 -22.01 -21.33
C HIS A 573 0.41 -22.07 -22.73
N LEU A 574 1.74 -22.11 -22.86
CA LEU A 574 2.39 -22.11 -24.15
C LEU A 574 2.10 -23.40 -24.94
N LYS A 575 1.34 -23.29 -26.04
CA LYS A 575 1.03 -24.43 -26.93
C LYS A 575 2.10 -24.67 -28.00
N SER A 576 2.71 -23.61 -28.51
CA SER A 576 3.72 -23.66 -29.57
C SER A 576 4.63 -22.42 -29.49
N LEU A 577 5.86 -22.55 -29.98
CA LEU A 577 6.76 -21.41 -30.21
C LEU A 577 6.64 -20.96 -31.67
N ASP A 578 6.40 -19.67 -31.88
CA ASP A 578 6.52 -19.01 -33.19
C ASP A 578 7.99 -19.01 -33.69
N PRO A 579 8.25 -18.73 -34.98
CA PRO A 579 9.60 -18.79 -35.56
C PRO A 579 10.59 -17.78 -34.95
N PHE A 580 11.79 -18.25 -34.59
CA PHE A 580 12.90 -17.45 -34.03
C PHE A 580 13.74 -16.71 -35.09
N LEU A 581 13.15 -16.34 -36.24
CA LEU A 581 13.88 -15.95 -37.46
C LEU A 581 14.88 -14.79 -37.29
N ALA A 582 14.71 -13.95 -36.26
CA ALA A 582 15.55 -12.76 -36.02
C ALA A 582 16.65 -12.95 -34.95
N LEU A 583 16.62 -14.01 -34.14
CA LEU A 583 17.44 -14.14 -32.92
C LEU A 583 18.74 -14.93 -33.14
N THR A 584 19.52 -14.57 -34.15
CA THR A 584 20.68 -15.37 -34.57
C THR A 584 21.85 -15.38 -33.58
N GLU A 585 21.95 -14.40 -32.68
CA GLU A 585 23.00 -14.34 -31.64
C GLU A 585 22.61 -15.02 -30.32
N LEU A 586 21.42 -15.63 -30.23
CA LEU A 586 20.92 -16.22 -28.99
C LEU A 586 21.80 -17.40 -28.56
N ALA A 587 22.44 -17.25 -27.40
CA ALA A 587 23.37 -18.18 -26.78
C ALA A 587 22.69 -19.10 -25.76
N SER A 588 21.74 -18.56 -25.01
CA SER A 588 21.02 -19.23 -23.94
C SER A 588 19.51 -19.00 -24.05
N LEU A 589 18.75 -20.09 -23.97
CA LEU A 589 17.29 -20.08 -23.95
C LEU A 589 16.75 -20.93 -22.82
N THR A 590 15.93 -20.31 -21.97
CA THR A 590 15.17 -20.99 -20.93
C THR A 590 13.68 -20.78 -21.17
N VAL A 591 12.91 -21.86 -21.26
CA VAL A 591 11.45 -21.84 -21.44
C VAL A 591 10.77 -22.69 -20.39
N TYR A 592 9.97 -22.05 -19.53
CA TYR A 592 9.01 -22.70 -18.64
C TYR A 592 7.63 -22.55 -19.29
N ALA A 593 7.05 -23.65 -19.76
CA ALA A 593 5.84 -23.58 -20.59
C ALA A 593 4.67 -24.43 -20.09
N GLU A 594 4.91 -25.24 -19.04
CA GLU A 594 4.01 -26.18 -18.36
C GLU A 594 3.40 -27.28 -19.25
N LYS A 595 3.27 -27.09 -20.57
CA LYS A 595 2.47 -27.93 -21.46
C LYS A 595 3.07 -28.21 -22.84
N LEU A 596 4.36 -27.93 -23.09
CA LEU A 596 4.98 -28.31 -24.38
C LEU A 596 5.06 -29.83 -24.51
N LYS A 597 4.30 -30.40 -25.46
CA LYS A 597 4.30 -31.84 -25.76
C LYS A 597 5.34 -32.24 -26.81
N GLU A 598 5.62 -31.34 -27.74
CA GLU A 598 6.55 -31.56 -28.83
C GLU A 598 7.71 -30.57 -28.76
N PHE A 599 8.89 -31.03 -29.15
CA PHE A 599 10.06 -30.17 -29.23
C PHE A 599 9.86 -29.10 -30.33
N PRO A 600 10.16 -27.82 -30.06
CA PRO A 600 10.02 -26.76 -31.05
C PRO A 600 11.14 -26.84 -32.09
N TRP A 601 10.85 -27.43 -33.25
CA TRP A 601 11.84 -27.66 -34.31
C TRP A 601 12.52 -26.38 -34.80
N GLN A 602 11.89 -25.21 -34.64
CA GLN A 602 12.45 -23.91 -35.00
C GLN A 602 13.75 -23.60 -34.25
N LEU A 603 13.93 -24.13 -33.03
CA LEU A 603 15.17 -23.99 -32.25
C LEU A 603 16.40 -24.57 -32.95
N THR A 604 16.20 -25.50 -33.90
CA THR A 604 17.30 -26.08 -34.69
C THR A 604 17.98 -25.08 -35.63
N HIS A 605 17.36 -23.92 -35.88
CA HIS A 605 17.94 -22.86 -36.71
C HIS A 605 18.87 -21.91 -35.92
N LEU A 606 18.88 -22.00 -34.59
CA LEU A 606 19.68 -21.15 -33.71
C LEU A 606 21.08 -21.75 -33.53
N THR A 607 21.99 -21.42 -34.44
CA THR A 607 23.34 -22.02 -34.47
C THR A 607 24.26 -21.54 -33.33
N ALA A 608 24.00 -20.36 -32.77
CA ALA A 608 24.73 -19.82 -31.62
C ALA A 608 24.27 -20.43 -30.28
N LEU A 609 23.12 -21.11 -30.26
CA LEU A 609 22.50 -21.63 -29.05
C LEU A 609 23.27 -22.84 -28.52
N HIS A 610 23.86 -22.69 -27.34
CA HIS A 610 24.63 -23.75 -26.66
C HIS A 610 24.10 -24.07 -25.27
N GLN A 611 23.20 -23.24 -24.72
CA GLN A 611 22.48 -23.54 -23.48
C GLN A 611 20.97 -23.58 -23.75
N LEU A 612 20.33 -24.69 -23.39
CA LEU A 612 18.89 -24.86 -23.55
C LEU A 612 18.27 -25.49 -22.31
N SER A 613 17.27 -24.82 -21.75
CA SER A 613 16.42 -25.33 -20.68
C SER A 613 14.96 -25.32 -21.13
N LEU A 614 14.35 -26.51 -21.20
CA LEU A 614 12.92 -26.72 -21.46
C LEU A 614 12.28 -27.43 -20.26
N ASN A 615 12.51 -26.90 -19.07
CA ASN A 615 12.03 -27.50 -17.83
C ASN A 615 10.51 -27.32 -17.66
N ASN A 616 9.90 -28.21 -16.87
CA ASN A 616 8.48 -28.16 -16.52
C ASN A 616 7.59 -28.15 -17.77
N ASN A 617 7.67 -29.22 -18.55
CA ASN A 617 6.94 -29.43 -19.80
C ASN A 617 6.47 -30.89 -19.90
N GLU A 618 5.86 -31.27 -21.04
CA GLU A 618 5.33 -32.62 -21.27
C GLU A 618 6.14 -33.36 -22.36
N LEU A 619 7.43 -33.00 -22.56
CA LEU A 619 8.26 -33.59 -23.61
C LEU A 619 8.55 -35.05 -23.30
N SER A 620 8.35 -35.92 -24.29
CA SER A 620 8.64 -37.36 -24.18
C SER A 620 9.70 -37.85 -25.16
N PHE A 621 10.01 -37.05 -26.19
CA PHE A 621 11.04 -37.36 -27.20
C PHE A 621 11.67 -36.09 -27.75
N LEU A 622 12.88 -36.24 -28.31
CA LEU A 622 13.57 -35.21 -29.10
C LEU A 622 13.49 -35.56 -30.59
N PRO A 623 13.45 -34.57 -31.50
CA PRO A 623 13.35 -34.81 -32.94
C PRO A 623 14.68 -35.36 -33.49
N ARG A 624 14.66 -35.95 -34.69
CA ARG A 624 15.89 -36.49 -35.32
C ARG A 624 16.94 -35.41 -35.61
N ASN A 625 16.50 -34.21 -35.96
CA ASN A 625 17.37 -33.08 -36.32
C ASN A 625 17.73 -32.20 -35.10
N PHE A 626 17.73 -32.78 -33.90
CA PHE A 626 18.10 -32.05 -32.69
C PHE A 626 19.56 -31.56 -32.79
N SER A 627 19.82 -30.32 -32.39
CA SER A 627 21.15 -29.72 -32.50
C SER A 627 22.20 -30.46 -31.65
N GLU A 628 23.44 -30.50 -32.15
CA GLU A 628 24.56 -31.26 -31.56
C GLU A 628 25.64 -30.37 -30.92
N ASN A 629 25.34 -29.08 -30.68
CA ASN A 629 26.31 -28.10 -30.19
C ASN A 629 25.99 -27.52 -28.80
N PHE A 630 25.25 -28.25 -27.96
CA PHE A 630 24.94 -27.79 -26.62
C PHE A 630 26.05 -28.12 -25.62
N ASP A 631 26.36 -27.17 -24.74
CA ASP A 631 27.18 -27.39 -23.54
C ASP A 631 26.31 -27.66 -22.29
N THR A 632 25.07 -27.18 -22.28
CA THR A 632 24.14 -27.32 -21.15
C THR A 632 22.75 -27.63 -21.67
N LEU A 633 22.21 -28.77 -21.23
CA LEU A 633 20.84 -29.20 -21.52
C LEU A 633 20.10 -29.45 -20.22
N SER A 634 18.92 -28.86 -20.10
CA SER A 634 18.04 -29.04 -18.97
C SER A 634 16.63 -29.39 -19.43
N PHE A 635 16.16 -30.56 -19.02
CA PHE A 635 14.84 -31.11 -19.31
C PHE A 635 14.20 -31.63 -18.02
N ASP A 636 14.44 -30.97 -16.89
CA ASP A 636 13.85 -31.33 -15.61
C ASP A 636 12.32 -31.20 -15.69
N PHE A 637 11.58 -32.06 -14.97
CA PHE A 637 10.11 -32.06 -14.96
C PHE A 637 9.53 -32.22 -16.38
N ASN A 638 9.83 -33.35 -17.01
CA ASN A 638 9.30 -33.75 -18.33
C ASN A 638 8.82 -35.22 -18.29
N HIS A 639 8.45 -35.78 -19.45
CA HIS A 639 7.89 -37.12 -19.59
C HIS A 639 8.84 -38.10 -20.30
N PHE A 640 10.17 -37.88 -20.24
CA PHE A 640 11.13 -38.78 -20.87
C PHE A 640 11.18 -40.12 -20.14
N SER A 641 10.96 -41.23 -20.87
CA SER A 641 11.02 -42.59 -20.34
C SER A 641 12.41 -43.24 -20.44
N GLN A 642 13.29 -42.63 -21.23
CA GLN A 642 14.69 -43.02 -21.44
C GLN A 642 15.51 -41.76 -21.70
N VAL A 643 16.83 -41.84 -21.50
CA VAL A 643 17.75 -40.79 -21.96
C VAL A 643 17.66 -40.70 -23.49
N PRO A 644 17.27 -39.55 -24.08
CA PRO A 644 17.13 -39.41 -25.53
C PRO A 644 18.48 -39.63 -26.24
N ARG A 645 18.50 -40.47 -27.28
CA ARG A 645 19.73 -40.79 -28.03
C ARG A 645 20.37 -39.57 -28.67
N GLN A 646 19.57 -38.56 -29.02
CA GLN A 646 20.02 -37.30 -29.58
C GLN A 646 20.95 -36.52 -28.64
N ILE A 647 20.76 -36.66 -27.33
CA ILE A 647 21.65 -36.02 -26.34
C ILE A 647 23.06 -36.62 -26.43
N LEU A 648 23.18 -37.91 -26.75
CA LEU A 648 24.46 -38.62 -26.86
C LEU A 648 25.32 -38.11 -28.02
N ALA A 649 24.72 -37.45 -29.01
CA ALA A 649 25.43 -36.88 -30.16
C ALA A 649 26.12 -35.54 -29.83
N ASN A 650 25.76 -34.87 -28.73
CA ASN A 650 26.32 -33.58 -28.35
C ASN A 650 27.74 -33.74 -27.78
N LYS A 651 28.76 -33.44 -28.58
CA LYS A 651 30.18 -33.66 -28.22
C LYS A 651 30.70 -32.69 -27.16
N ASN A 652 30.07 -31.53 -27.02
CA ASN A 652 30.49 -30.46 -26.12
C ASN A 652 29.69 -30.43 -24.80
N LEU A 653 28.77 -31.39 -24.59
CA LEU A 653 27.86 -31.36 -23.45
C LEU A 653 28.61 -31.52 -22.12
N VAL A 654 28.50 -30.49 -21.26
CA VAL A 654 29.11 -30.42 -19.93
C VAL A 654 28.09 -30.68 -18.84
N LYS A 655 26.85 -30.22 -19.02
CA LYS A 655 25.80 -30.32 -18.00
C LYS A 655 24.52 -30.90 -18.59
N LEU A 656 23.99 -31.93 -17.94
CA LEU A 656 22.74 -32.57 -18.30
C LEU A 656 21.84 -32.71 -17.07
N TYR A 657 20.65 -32.11 -17.16
CA TYR A 657 19.61 -32.17 -16.14
C TYR A 657 18.36 -32.87 -16.70
N LEU A 658 17.96 -33.95 -16.05
CA LEU A 658 16.85 -34.84 -16.39
C LEU A 658 16.07 -35.26 -15.13
N ASN A 659 16.08 -34.44 -14.08
CA ASN A 659 15.36 -34.70 -12.85
C ASN A 659 13.85 -34.75 -13.09
N ASN A 660 13.10 -35.46 -12.25
CA ASN A 660 11.63 -35.50 -12.31
C ASN A 660 11.11 -35.90 -13.70
N ASN A 661 11.65 -36.99 -14.25
CA ASN A 661 11.20 -37.60 -15.49
C ASN A 661 10.69 -39.02 -15.21
N TRP A 662 10.43 -39.81 -16.25
CA TRP A 662 9.98 -41.21 -16.15
C TRP A 662 11.07 -42.20 -16.56
N ILE A 663 12.34 -41.82 -16.47
CA ILE A 663 13.47 -42.61 -16.96
C ILE A 663 13.58 -43.90 -16.13
N VAL A 664 13.59 -45.05 -16.82
CA VAL A 664 13.72 -46.37 -16.19
C VAL A 664 15.15 -46.92 -16.34
N ASP A 665 15.85 -46.53 -17.40
CA ASP A 665 17.19 -47.00 -17.71
C ASP A 665 18.06 -45.85 -18.24
N ILE A 666 19.24 -45.71 -17.66
CA ILE A 666 20.26 -44.74 -18.07
C ILE A 666 21.45 -45.40 -18.78
N SER A 667 21.45 -46.72 -19.00
CA SER A 667 22.59 -47.47 -19.56
C SER A 667 23.09 -46.91 -20.89
N THR A 668 22.23 -46.27 -21.68
CA THR A 668 22.59 -45.62 -22.94
C THR A 668 23.54 -44.43 -22.76
N ILE A 669 23.55 -43.79 -21.58
CA ILE A 669 24.41 -42.62 -21.33
C ILE A 669 25.90 -42.96 -21.40
N VAL A 670 26.29 -44.22 -21.15
CA VAL A 670 27.69 -44.69 -21.25
C VAL A 670 28.26 -44.61 -22.67
N GLN A 671 27.39 -44.41 -23.67
CA GLN A 671 27.77 -44.25 -25.08
C GLN A 671 28.11 -42.79 -25.43
N THR A 672 27.93 -41.84 -24.51
CA THR A 672 28.25 -40.44 -24.73
C THR A 672 29.75 -40.23 -24.97
N LYS A 673 30.10 -39.29 -25.84
CA LYS A 673 31.48 -38.83 -26.04
C LYS A 673 31.74 -37.46 -25.41
N ALA A 674 30.77 -36.95 -24.67
CA ALA A 674 30.79 -35.60 -24.13
C ALA A 674 31.61 -35.53 -22.82
N PRO A 675 32.26 -34.38 -22.55
CA PRO A 675 32.95 -34.13 -21.28
C PRO A 675 31.93 -33.72 -20.18
N LEU A 676 30.96 -34.59 -19.88
CA LEU A 676 29.93 -34.35 -18.87
C LEU A 676 30.56 -34.19 -17.49
N LYS A 677 30.37 -33.03 -16.87
CA LYS A 677 30.72 -32.75 -15.48
C LYS A 677 29.55 -32.96 -14.53
N ILE A 678 28.33 -32.67 -14.98
CA ILE A 678 27.12 -32.73 -14.17
C ILE A 678 26.10 -33.61 -14.88
N LEU A 679 25.63 -34.65 -14.19
CA LEU A 679 24.52 -35.50 -14.63
C LEU A 679 23.50 -35.63 -13.50
N PHE A 680 22.38 -34.95 -13.63
CA PHE A 680 21.29 -35.02 -12.65
C PHE A 680 20.11 -35.76 -13.24
N VAL A 681 19.76 -36.89 -12.62
CA VAL A 681 18.70 -37.83 -13.02
C VAL A 681 17.87 -38.25 -11.80
N GLY A 682 17.74 -37.35 -10.82
CA GLY A 682 16.96 -37.57 -9.60
C GLY A 682 15.45 -37.60 -9.86
N SER A 683 14.70 -38.16 -8.92
CA SER A 683 13.24 -38.31 -8.97
C SER A 683 12.75 -38.97 -10.28
N ASN A 684 13.38 -40.08 -10.67
CA ASN A 684 13.03 -40.89 -11.85
C ASN A 684 12.58 -42.32 -11.43
N ASN A 685 12.44 -43.23 -12.39
CA ASN A 685 12.04 -44.63 -12.17
C ASN A 685 13.20 -45.62 -12.33
N ILE A 686 14.45 -45.17 -12.15
CA ILE A 686 15.65 -45.99 -12.37
C ILE A 686 15.75 -47.08 -11.31
N THR A 687 15.88 -48.34 -11.75
CA THR A 687 15.96 -49.51 -10.86
C THR A 687 17.38 -50.05 -10.68
N THR A 688 18.23 -49.88 -11.69
CA THR A 688 19.63 -50.33 -11.67
C THR A 688 20.54 -49.32 -12.37
N LEU A 689 21.83 -49.32 -11.97
CA LEU A 689 22.90 -48.62 -12.68
C LEU A 689 23.73 -49.64 -13.46
N PRO A 690 24.21 -49.31 -14.69
CA PRO A 690 25.07 -50.21 -15.45
C PRO A 690 26.40 -50.43 -14.72
N ALA A 691 26.95 -51.65 -14.78
CA ALA A 691 28.29 -51.93 -14.27
C ALA A 691 29.38 -51.11 -14.98
N THR A 692 29.10 -50.60 -16.19
CA THR A 692 29.98 -49.72 -16.96
C THR A 692 29.73 -48.23 -16.71
N ILE A 693 29.15 -47.84 -15.57
CA ILE A 693 28.86 -46.44 -15.23
C ILE A 693 30.11 -45.56 -15.19
N ASN A 694 31.27 -46.14 -14.86
CA ASN A 694 32.55 -45.44 -14.88
C ASN A 694 33.01 -45.05 -16.29
N SER A 695 32.44 -45.66 -17.34
CA SER A 695 32.77 -45.37 -18.74
C SER A 695 31.99 -44.19 -19.33
N ILE A 696 31.10 -43.54 -18.57
CA ILE A 696 30.33 -42.38 -19.08
C ILE A 696 31.26 -41.27 -19.54
N THR A 697 32.17 -40.84 -18.65
CA THR A 697 33.21 -39.86 -18.95
C THR A 697 34.17 -39.74 -17.76
N ASP A 698 35.44 -39.47 -18.04
CA ASP A 698 36.45 -39.21 -17.01
C ASP A 698 36.28 -37.85 -16.31
N SER A 699 35.37 -37.02 -16.82
CA SER A 699 35.17 -35.64 -16.36
C SER A 699 34.02 -35.46 -15.37
N LEU A 700 33.26 -36.51 -15.04
CA LEU A 700 32.06 -36.39 -14.21
C LEU A 700 32.41 -35.99 -12.77
N GLU A 701 31.92 -34.85 -12.33
CA GLU A 701 32.16 -34.25 -11.02
C GLU A 701 30.96 -34.47 -10.07
N SER A 702 29.75 -34.46 -10.60
CA SER A 702 28.51 -34.54 -9.82
C SER A 702 27.49 -35.46 -10.48
N LEU A 703 27.02 -36.44 -9.72
CA LEU A 703 25.96 -37.39 -10.10
C LEU A 703 24.82 -37.32 -9.09
N ASP A 704 23.63 -36.92 -9.53
CA ASP A 704 22.44 -36.89 -8.67
C ASP A 704 21.46 -37.99 -9.09
N LEU A 705 21.20 -38.92 -8.18
CA LEU A 705 20.31 -40.06 -8.32
C LEU A 705 19.23 -40.10 -7.22
N HIS A 706 18.99 -38.99 -6.50
CA HIS A 706 17.99 -38.96 -5.42
C HIS A 706 16.62 -39.42 -5.92
N GLY A 707 15.74 -39.95 -5.06
CA GLY A 707 14.33 -40.21 -5.39
C GLY A 707 14.09 -41.26 -6.50
N ASN A 708 15.02 -42.18 -6.74
CA ASN A 708 14.88 -43.28 -7.70
C ASN A 708 14.43 -44.59 -7.01
N LYS A 709 14.43 -45.71 -7.75
CA LYS A 709 14.05 -47.05 -7.27
C LYS A 709 15.25 -47.99 -7.16
N LEU A 710 16.45 -47.45 -6.91
CA LEU A 710 17.67 -48.23 -6.79
C LEU A 710 17.65 -49.06 -5.50
N THR A 711 17.99 -50.34 -5.60
CA THR A 711 18.19 -51.23 -4.45
C THR A 711 19.66 -51.43 -4.10
N THR A 712 20.56 -51.24 -5.07
CA THR A 712 22.02 -51.29 -4.93
C THR A 712 22.66 -50.41 -6.02
N VAL A 713 23.95 -50.09 -5.86
CA VAL A 713 24.75 -49.36 -6.84
C VAL A 713 26.13 -50.03 -7.01
N PRO A 714 26.76 -49.98 -8.20
CA PRO A 714 28.09 -50.53 -8.44
C PRO A 714 29.16 -49.62 -7.82
N ALA A 715 29.27 -49.63 -6.49
CA ALA A 715 30.14 -48.73 -5.73
C ALA A 715 31.61 -48.88 -6.11
N GLU A 716 32.06 -50.10 -6.38
CA GLU A 716 33.43 -50.40 -6.81
C GLU A 716 33.78 -49.73 -8.15
N GLU A 717 32.80 -49.49 -9.01
CA GLU A 717 32.98 -48.82 -10.30
C GLU A 717 32.85 -47.30 -10.15
N LEU A 718 31.88 -46.81 -9.35
CA LEU A 718 31.73 -45.38 -9.04
C LEU A 718 32.98 -44.79 -8.37
N VAL A 719 33.63 -45.57 -7.49
CA VAL A 719 34.89 -45.17 -6.85
C VAL A 719 36.03 -44.97 -7.86
N LYS A 720 36.03 -45.69 -8.99
CA LYS A 720 37.06 -45.52 -10.04
C LYS A 720 36.93 -44.20 -10.80
N MET A 721 35.80 -43.50 -10.70
CA MET A 721 35.57 -42.22 -11.38
C MET A 721 36.37 -41.11 -10.71
N ASN A 722 37.47 -40.68 -11.35
CA ASN A 722 38.48 -39.86 -10.68
C ASN A 722 38.08 -38.43 -10.32
N LYS A 723 37.11 -37.87 -11.06
CA LYS A 723 36.64 -36.51 -10.86
C LYS A 723 35.38 -36.43 -10.00
N LEU A 724 34.74 -37.56 -9.70
CA LEU A 724 33.48 -37.59 -8.96
C LEU A 724 33.70 -37.09 -7.54
N ARG A 725 32.91 -36.09 -7.15
CA ARG A 725 32.97 -35.43 -5.84
C ARG A 725 31.63 -35.45 -5.12
N PHE A 726 30.54 -35.46 -5.86
CA PHE A 726 29.19 -35.43 -5.31
C PHE A 726 28.37 -36.59 -5.88
N LEU A 727 27.76 -37.36 -4.97
CA LEU A 727 26.83 -38.43 -5.27
C LEU A 727 25.62 -38.34 -4.34
N SER A 728 24.42 -38.14 -4.86
CA SER A 728 23.19 -38.27 -4.05
C SER A 728 22.45 -39.55 -4.37
N LEU A 729 22.19 -40.35 -3.34
CA LEU A 729 21.41 -41.59 -3.34
C LEU A 729 20.17 -41.49 -2.44
N GLU A 730 19.88 -40.30 -1.91
CA GLU A 730 18.77 -40.07 -0.98
C GLU A 730 17.44 -40.55 -1.56
N LYS A 731 16.52 -41.02 -0.71
CA LYS A 731 15.16 -41.42 -1.12
C LYS A 731 15.13 -42.53 -2.19
N ASN A 732 16.11 -43.44 -2.20
CA ASN A 732 16.08 -44.68 -2.97
C ASN A 732 15.54 -45.87 -2.13
N GLN A 733 15.53 -47.07 -2.71
CA GLN A 733 15.08 -48.33 -2.07
C GLN A 733 16.27 -49.19 -1.56
N ILE A 734 17.37 -48.55 -1.19
CA ILE A 734 18.58 -49.21 -0.70
C ILE A 734 18.33 -49.67 0.75
N THR A 735 18.54 -50.95 1.04
CA THR A 735 18.32 -51.50 2.38
C THR A 735 19.36 -50.94 3.37
N PRO A 736 19.05 -50.89 4.68
CA PRO A 736 20.01 -50.43 5.69
C PRO A 736 21.35 -51.20 5.67
N ASP A 737 21.30 -52.52 5.43
CA ASP A 737 22.49 -53.37 5.31
C ASP A 737 23.35 -52.98 4.10
N GLU A 738 22.71 -52.71 2.96
CA GLU A 738 23.41 -52.26 1.77
C GLU A 738 23.97 -50.84 1.95
N VAL A 739 23.25 -49.94 2.62
CA VAL A 739 23.79 -48.61 3.01
C VAL A 739 25.05 -48.76 3.86
N ALA A 740 25.09 -49.69 4.81
CA ALA A 740 26.28 -49.95 5.62
C ALA A 740 27.46 -50.45 4.77
N ARG A 741 27.21 -51.38 3.83
CA ARG A 741 28.22 -51.84 2.85
C ARG A 741 28.72 -50.68 1.99
N LEU A 742 27.84 -49.86 1.44
CA LEU A 742 28.19 -48.73 0.60
C LEU A 742 29.00 -47.69 1.37
N LYS A 743 28.61 -47.35 2.61
CA LYS A 743 29.38 -46.46 3.49
C LYS A 743 30.79 -46.98 3.74
N ALA A 744 30.97 -48.29 3.96
CA ALA A 744 32.29 -48.89 4.13
C ALA A 744 33.15 -48.71 2.86
N ILE A 745 32.58 -48.96 1.67
CA ILE A 745 33.30 -48.79 0.40
C ILE A 745 33.66 -47.31 0.18
N PHE A 746 32.72 -46.37 0.30
CA PHE A 746 32.99 -44.95 0.07
C PHE A 746 33.87 -44.31 1.14
N SER A 747 33.92 -44.86 2.37
CA SER A 747 34.85 -44.38 3.41
C SER A 747 36.32 -44.51 3.03
N THR A 748 36.65 -45.45 2.14
CA THR A 748 38.01 -45.59 1.58
C THR A 748 38.36 -44.47 0.58
N ASN A 749 37.38 -43.65 0.19
CA ASN A 749 37.51 -42.59 -0.82
C ASN A 749 36.88 -41.27 -0.32
N PRO A 750 37.56 -40.54 0.59
CA PRO A 750 37.02 -39.33 1.22
C PRO A 750 36.78 -38.15 0.25
N ARG A 751 37.18 -38.29 -1.03
CA ARG A 751 36.93 -37.31 -2.09
C ARG A 751 35.46 -37.23 -2.51
N ILE A 752 34.70 -38.32 -2.35
CA ILE A 752 33.31 -38.40 -2.78
C ILE A 752 32.42 -38.12 -1.58
N THR A 753 31.68 -37.02 -1.63
CA THR A 753 30.60 -36.73 -0.70
C THR A 753 29.36 -37.48 -1.16
N VAL A 754 28.91 -38.45 -0.34
CA VAL A 754 27.74 -39.28 -0.64
C VAL A 754 26.61 -38.95 0.32
N PHE A 755 25.44 -38.63 -0.23
CA PHE A 755 24.19 -38.48 0.52
C PHE A 755 23.38 -39.77 0.39
N PHE A 756 23.02 -40.39 1.52
CA PHE A 756 22.32 -41.68 1.59
C PHE A 756 20.86 -41.50 1.98
#